data_AF-A0A932NIR3-F1
#
_entry.id   AF-A0A932NIR3-F1
#
_cell.length_a   1.000
_cell.length_b   1.000
_cell.length_c   1.000
_cell.angle_alpha   90.00
_cell.angle_beta   90.00
_cell.angle_gamma   90.00
#
_symmetry.space_group_name_H-M   'P 1'
#
loop_
_entity.id
_entity.type
_entity.pdbx_description
1 polymer ?
#
loop_
_entity_poly.entity_id
_entity_poly.type
_entity_poly.pdbx_seq_one_letter_code
_entity_poly.pdbx_strand_id
1 'polypeptide(L)'
;MNARFLRFSFCFLLVLFLVPTGLRAQIITNKGTVITGSNGSTMWVNGTFDNINGGEITFQGASFLQVNGEILVQSGIVSLLDSSTAIVTENCLVSPGSQVLRYGNGTLSVYKLYNNQGSLDNKGTVEIGNIALSSTIGQNFHNDAVATFLNKGMVRFLADSGRFSNYQTDILKVNNDGGIIEMRGIYNRFTEGNGAQPFLGDNNSTALGSRWNFRIGGLVRYAHSADSQIVQSRYFTDLEMDNSARKLIPTDVYVGGKYNVTGTSGNRNYTGTFHYDGSLSQYIYPENGATQLLNRYYNVDLLVSDQSKKSNKFVDSNSIARLDAVLTSDSLAPLFVDGQIHLGNLGVDTSITFGTIDVRNDGLFNMGSRPAVVHADVSVHADSKPTPATFQSPIGAGDVHVANTATLRLAATNGVLRLAQATNLFVTGDFVNSGDGTNVHADSTSTVIFNGFAGQGIEKTISTNPYGNVTTLREKNARDNIFMAGNLKVEAGNVNMISGRALTMIDSKKSATYVGGLEEVVGAMRRLNLPIGTEPYTFNNVNTTVAFLSAKSTLPPEMTFTVTPLASPGNPALQFTDTTDANRRITVNYTGNEDWEAIVRAGYKVNEIGSQVDETHLEFFEATAASAKNLNTSLLNPSNQYVRKSATNAEMGYVELPGIRPTKPSSPYPVPTLFASGNDLLLRYSPGNPYLILSARVLLEGPYRDGSMAYDLRTLNLIDSIAPNIMPYNLDTNRLFEKVRVMPDSIVDWATVEVRSEFSGGNKTFRNCFIRSDGMLVDLDGKSPVALPLSSPDSFYVVVRHRNHLAVMTSSPVLLRLKSDSQTGLETLDMTNETIILGGAEALKAIALRPDNSIIYGMPAGDYNTDGIIDNVDYDRIWSWRDYEGYWNEDTDLNGIVTTRDFNISWNNANMKKKTVVP
;
A
#
# COMPACT_ATOMS: atom_id res chain seq x y z
N MET A 1 8.69 68.98 -66.32
CA MET A 1 8.20 68.73 -67.70
C MET A 1 6.85 68.04 -67.61
N ASN A 2 5.81 68.65 -68.18
CA ASN A 2 4.43 68.19 -68.13
C ASN A 2 4.29 66.83 -68.85
N ALA A 3 4.24 65.73 -68.09
CA ALA A 3 3.96 64.41 -68.62
C ALA A 3 2.47 64.33 -68.99
N ARG A 4 2.15 64.37 -70.29
CA ARG A 4 0.84 63.95 -70.79
C ARG A 4 0.65 62.49 -70.37
N PHE A 5 -0.28 62.23 -69.45
CA PHE A 5 -0.64 60.89 -69.02
C PHE A 5 -1.26 60.14 -70.21
N LEU A 6 -0.57 59.12 -70.71
CA LEU A 6 -1.00 58.29 -71.83
C LEU A 6 -1.82 57.09 -71.33
N ARG A 7 -2.87 56.73 -72.08
CA ARG A 7 -3.57 55.44 -71.98
C ARG A 7 -2.91 54.48 -72.98
N PHE A 8 -2.47 53.32 -72.53
CA PHE A 8 -1.87 52.31 -73.39
C PHE A 8 -2.78 51.08 -73.49
N SER A 9 -3.11 50.68 -74.72
CA SER A 9 -3.78 49.41 -75.00
C SER A 9 -2.94 48.61 -75.99
N PHE A 10 -2.58 47.38 -75.63
CA PHE A 10 -1.78 46.48 -76.45
C PHE A 10 -2.67 45.32 -76.93
N CYS A 11 -2.60 44.96 -78.21
CA CYS A 11 -3.43 43.92 -78.85
C CYS A 11 -2.60 43.04 -79.79
N PHE A 12 -2.85 41.72 -79.76
CA PHE A 12 -2.42 40.63 -80.66
C PHE A 12 -1.01 40.70 -81.33
N LEU A 13 -0.19 39.69 -81.02
CA LEU A 13 1.10 39.33 -81.66
C LEU A 13 2.23 40.38 -81.56
N LEU A 14 2.30 41.10 -80.43
CA LEU A 14 3.42 41.97 -80.09
C LEU A 14 4.04 41.47 -78.78
N VAL A 15 5.37 41.38 -78.69
CA VAL A 15 6.08 41.19 -77.41
C VAL A 15 6.63 42.55 -77.01
N LEU A 16 6.18 43.07 -75.86
CA LEU A 16 6.67 44.34 -75.34
C LEU A 16 7.77 44.10 -74.31
N PHE A 17 9.01 44.41 -74.66
CA PHE A 17 10.14 44.43 -73.72
C PHE A 17 10.29 45.81 -73.10
N LEU A 18 10.16 45.88 -71.79
CA LEU A 18 10.55 47.08 -71.05
C LEU A 18 12.07 47.02 -70.82
N VAL A 19 12.72 48.12 -71.18
CA VAL A 19 14.13 48.40 -70.88
C VAL A 19 14.22 49.21 -69.58
N PRO A 20 15.41 49.35 -68.94
CA PRO A 20 15.56 50.03 -67.65
C PRO A 20 15.06 51.48 -67.56
N THR A 21 14.74 52.13 -68.69
CA THR A 21 14.06 53.43 -68.72
C THR A 21 12.56 53.24 -68.48
N GLY A 22 12.08 53.66 -67.32
CA GLY A 22 10.74 53.27 -66.84
C GLY A 22 9.54 53.75 -67.66
N LEU A 23 8.50 52.91 -67.73
CA LEU A 23 7.19 53.22 -68.33
C LEU A 23 6.30 53.95 -67.31
N ARG A 24 5.59 55.00 -67.73
CA ARG A 24 4.56 55.68 -66.91
C ARG A 24 3.24 55.74 -67.67
N ALA A 25 2.16 55.30 -67.04
CA ALA A 25 0.81 55.27 -67.62
C ALA A 25 -0.26 55.65 -66.58
N GLN A 26 -1.44 56.06 -67.04
CA GLN A 26 -2.62 56.17 -66.16
C GLN A 26 -3.42 54.86 -66.17
N ILE A 27 -3.57 54.25 -67.34
CA ILE A 27 -4.27 52.98 -67.54
C ILE A 27 -3.41 52.12 -68.48
N ILE A 28 -3.24 50.86 -68.11
CA ILE A 28 -2.69 49.83 -68.98
C ILE A 28 -3.76 48.78 -69.20
N THR A 29 -4.06 48.46 -70.46
CA THR A 29 -4.92 47.33 -70.82
C THR A 29 -4.16 46.38 -71.74
N ASN A 30 -3.76 45.23 -71.20
CA ASN A 30 -3.15 44.14 -71.95
C ASN A 30 -4.25 43.23 -72.53
N LYS A 31 -4.40 43.20 -73.86
CA LYS A 31 -5.41 42.37 -74.55
C LYS A 31 -4.73 41.23 -75.31
N GLY A 32 -4.32 40.19 -74.58
CA GLY A 32 -3.68 39.00 -75.16
C GLY A 32 -2.24 39.19 -75.64
N THR A 33 -1.54 40.23 -75.18
CA THR A 33 -0.12 40.49 -75.49
C THR A 33 0.79 39.93 -74.39
N VAL A 34 2.04 39.62 -74.75
CA VAL A 34 3.12 39.28 -73.80
C VAL A 34 3.88 40.56 -73.40
N ILE A 35 3.83 40.94 -72.12
CA ILE A 35 4.57 42.07 -71.56
C ILE A 35 5.69 41.54 -70.67
N THR A 36 6.94 41.87 -71.00
CA THR A 36 8.11 41.43 -70.22
C THR A 36 8.88 42.62 -69.65
N GLY A 37 8.85 42.76 -68.32
CA GLY A 37 9.72 43.64 -67.55
C GLY A 37 11.05 42.95 -67.29
N SER A 38 12.09 43.32 -68.05
CA SER A 38 13.46 42.78 -67.86
C SER A 38 14.10 43.30 -66.56
N ASN A 39 15.24 42.72 -66.16
CA ASN A 39 15.94 43.10 -64.93
C ASN A 39 16.16 44.63 -64.82
N GLY A 40 15.76 45.23 -63.69
CA GLY A 40 15.86 46.68 -63.44
C GLY A 40 14.80 47.54 -64.14
N SER A 41 13.88 46.95 -64.91
CA SER A 41 12.78 47.68 -65.54
C SER A 41 11.82 48.24 -64.51
N THR A 42 11.30 49.43 -64.76
CA THR A 42 10.34 50.07 -63.87
C THR A 42 9.05 50.43 -64.60
N MET A 43 7.90 50.15 -64.03
CA MET A 43 6.59 50.52 -64.56
C MET A 43 5.76 51.22 -63.48
N TRP A 44 5.21 52.40 -63.80
CA TRP A 44 4.31 53.16 -62.94
C TRP A 44 2.95 53.31 -63.61
N VAL A 45 1.90 52.87 -62.94
CA VAL A 45 0.51 53.02 -63.37
C VAL A 45 -0.24 53.84 -62.31
N ASN A 46 -0.73 55.01 -62.67
CA ASN A 46 -1.48 55.88 -61.75
C ASN A 46 -3.00 55.74 -61.99
N GLY A 47 -3.50 54.52 -61.83
CA GLY A 47 -4.86 54.09 -62.14
C GLY A 47 -4.92 52.58 -62.32
N THR A 48 -5.74 52.08 -63.25
CA THR A 48 -6.00 50.65 -63.41
C THR A 48 -4.98 49.96 -64.32
N PHE A 49 -4.48 48.80 -63.89
CA PHE A 49 -3.79 47.84 -64.73
C PHE A 49 -4.76 46.68 -65.02
N ASP A 50 -5.10 46.43 -66.28
CA ASP A 50 -6.08 45.44 -66.70
C ASP A 50 -5.47 44.41 -67.65
N ASN A 51 -5.57 43.12 -67.31
CA ASN A 51 -5.10 42.00 -68.11
C ASN A 51 -6.28 41.14 -68.55
N ILE A 52 -6.54 41.13 -69.86
CA ILE A 52 -7.70 40.49 -70.48
C ILE A 52 -7.28 39.62 -71.67
N ASN A 53 -8.20 38.79 -72.18
CA ASN A 53 -8.03 37.95 -73.37
C ASN A 53 -6.76 37.10 -73.37
N GLY A 54 -6.39 36.50 -72.24
CA GLY A 54 -5.22 35.61 -72.12
C GLY A 54 -3.87 36.32 -72.17
N GLY A 55 -3.80 37.61 -71.80
CA GLY A 55 -2.52 38.33 -71.74
C GLY A 55 -1.53 37.71 -70.75
N GLU A 56 -0.25 37.68 -71.11
CA GLU A 56 0.82 37.18 -70.24
C GLU A 56 1.75 38.33 -69.84
N ILE A 57 2.01 38.46 -68.55
CA ILE A 57 2.84 39.53 -68.01
C ILE A 57 3.91 38.90 -67.16
N THR A 58 5.17 39.23 -67.40
CA THR A 58 6.30 38.73 -66.62
C THR A 58 7.22 39.87 -66.21
N PHE A 59 7.42 40.06 -64.92
CA PHE A 59 8.46 40.92 -64.36
C PHE A 59 9.56 40.03 -63.75
N GLN A 60 10.82 40.25 -64.15
CA GLN A 60 11.96 39.43 -63.73
C GLN A 60 13.13 40.29 -63.24
N GLY A 61 14.11 39.67 -62.56
CA GLY A 61 15.20 40.38 -61.89
C GLY A 61 14.71 41.46 -60.92
N ALA A 62 15.51 42.51 -60.71
CA ALA A 62 15.20 43.65 -59.84
C ALA A 62 14.20 44.65 -60.47
N SER A 63 13.21 44.17 -61.21
CA SER A 63 12.19 45.03 -61.82
C SER A 63 11.14 45.50 -60.79
N PHE A 64 10.55 46.66 -61.05
CA PHE A 64 9.61 47.33 -60.15
C PHE A 64 8.31 47.72 -60.86
N LEU A 65 7.17 47.25 -60.36
CA LEU A 65 5.83 47.60 -60.81
C LEU A 65 5.10 48.37 -59.70
N GLN A 66 4.80 49.64 -59.92
CA GLN A 66 3.93 50.42 -59.05
C GLN A 66 2.58 50.63 -59.74
N VAL A 67 1.49 50.21 -59.10
CA VAL A 67 0.12 50.51 -59.50
C VAL A 67 -0.55 51.29 -58.37
N ASN A 68 -0.64 52.61 -58.54
CA ASN A 68 -1.41 53.50 -57.68
C ASN A 68 -2.89 53.43 -58.05
N GLY A 69 -3.49 52.25 -57.87
CA GLY A 69 -4.84 51.90 -58.30
C GLY A 69 -5.03 50.40 -58.22
N GLU A 70 -5.95 49.86 -59.02
CA GLU A 70 -6.30 48.43 -59.02
C GLU A 70 -5.55 47.65 -60.09
N ILE A 71 -5.23 46.39 -59.77
CA ILE A 71 -4.85 45.37 -60.77
C ILE A 71 -6.06 44.47 -60.99
N LEU A 72 -6.47 44.33 -62.25
CA LEU A 72 -7.52 43.42 -62.71
C LEU A 72 -6.87 42.34 -63.58
N VAL A 73 -6.84 41.10 -63.11
CA VAL A 73 -6.42 39.94 -63.89
C VAL A 73 -7.68 39.19 -64.29
N GLN A 74 -8.30 39.62 -65.38
CA GLN A 74 -9.56 39.07 -65.86
C GLN A 74 -9.37 37.78 -66.67
N SER A 75 -8.24 37.67 -67.37
CA SER A 75 -7.83 36.46 -68.09
C SER A 75 -6.32 36.47 -68.32
N GLY A 76 -5.67 35.31 -68.30
CA GLY A 76 -4.23 35.16 -68.52
C GLY A 76 -3.41 35.11 -67.23
N ILE A 77 -2.11 35.43 -67.31
CA ILE A 77 -1.13 35.17 -66.25
C ILE A 77 -0.34 36.44 -65.92
N VAL A 78 -0.19 36.73 -64.62
CA VAL A 78 0.76 37.72 -64.10
C VAL A 78 1.85 37.02 -63.30
N SER A 79 3.07 37.02 -63.82
CA SER A 79 4.25 36.40 -63.25
C SER A 79 5.20 37.47 -62.71
N LEU A 80 5.49 37.39 -61.42
CA LEU A 80 6.54 38.13 -60.75
C LEU A 80 7.63 37.12 -60.42
N LEU A 81 8.83 37.29 -60.94
CA LEU A 81 9.96 36.37 -60.83
C LEU A 81 11.12 37.01 -60.03
N ASP A 82 12.07 36.20 -59.57
CA ASP A 82 13.31 36.64 -58.89
C ASP A 82 13.05 37.67 -57.76
N SER A 83 13.82 38.77 -57.75
CA SER A 83 13.73 39.88 -56.81
C SER A 83 12.73 40.97 -57.23
N SER A 84 11.87 40.72 -58.23
CA SER A 84 10.93 41.72 -58.71
C SER A 84 9.93 42.14 -57.64
N THR A 85 9.57 43.41 -57.63
CA THR A 85 8.66 43.98 -56.64
C THR A 85 7.47 44.64 -57.33
N ALA A 86 6.27 44.33 -56.85
CA ALA A 86 5.03 44.94 -57.29
C ALA A 86 4.29 45.55 -56.10
N ILE A 87 3.77 46.76 -56.25
CA ILE A 87 2.96 47.45 -55.25
C ILE A 87 1.64 47.88 -55.88
N VAL A 88 0.53 47.50 -55.25
CA VAL A 88 -0.85 47.83 -55.64
C VAL A 88 -1.49 48.58 -54.49
N THR A 89 -1.81 49.86 -54.68
CA THR A 89 -2.32 50.71 -53.58
C THR A 89 -3.81 50.50 -53.29
N GLU A 90 -4.55 49.84 -54.18
CA GLU A 90 -5.96 49.49 -54.03
C GLU A 90 -6.13 47.96 -54.02
N ASN A 91 -7.01 47.41 -54.85
CA ASN A 91 -7.34 45.99 -54.91
C ASN A 91 -6.57 45.25 -56.02
N CYS A 92 -6.31 43.97 -55.80
CA CYS A 92 -5.88 43.03 -56.82
C CYS A 92 -6.99 41.98 -57.01
N LEU A 93 -7.63 41.97 -58.19
CA LEU A 93 -8.77 41.12 -58.49
C LEU A 93 -8.38 40.08 -59.54
N VAL A 94 -8.40 38.79 -59.18
CA VAL A 94 -8.04 37.66 -60.05
C VAL A 94 -9.31 36.89 -60.40
N SER A 95 -9.71 36.90 -61.66
CA SER A 95 -10.94 36.26 -62.15
C SER A 95 -10.77 34.75 -62.36
N PRO A 96 -11.87 33.98 -62.47
CA PRO A 96 -11.81 32.54 -62.73
C PRO A 96 -10.95 32.18 -63.95
N GLY A 97 -10.09 31.17 -63.79
CA GLY A 97 -9.16 30.71 -64.83
C GLY A 97 -7.91 31.59 -65.02
N SER A 98 -7.79 32.71 -64.33
CA SER A 98 -6.59 33.57 -64.35
C SER A 98 -5.58 33.15 -63.29
N GLN A 99 -4.31 33.54 -63.47
CA GLN A 99 -3.23 33.15 -62.56
C GLN A 99 -2.35 34.34 -62.16
N VAL A 100 -1.94 34.34 -60.89
CA VAL A 100 -0.85 35.17 -60.38
C VAL A 100 0.24 34.25 -59.84
N LEU A 101 1.44 34.38 -60.37
CA LEU A 101 2.61 33.61 -59.98
C LEU A 101 3.61 34.56 -59.29
N ARG A 102 4.02 34.24 -58.06
CA ARG A 102 5.05 34.98 -57.33
C ARG A 102 6.21 34.04 -57.02
N TYR A 103 7.22 34.00 -57.89
CA TYR A 103 8.39 33.12 -57.75
C TYR A 103 9.66 33.92 -57.45
N GLY A 104 10.50 33.46 -56.53
CA GLY A 104 11.71 34.17 -56.10
C GLY A 104 11.50 35.01 -54.83
N ASN A 105 12.46 35.86 -54.48
CA ASN A 105 12.56 36.50 -53.16
C ASN A 105 12.03 37.94 -53.04
N GLY A 106 11.65 38.59 -54.14
CA GLY A 106 10.91 39.86 -54.15
C GLY A 106 9.45 39.77 -53.66
N THR A 107 8.68 40.85 -53.81
CA THR A 107 7.40 41.06 -53.09
C THR A 107 6.27 41.54 -53.98
N LEU A 108 5.05 41.01 -53.77
CA LEU A 108 3.80 41.62 -54.23
C LEU A 108 3.06 42.23 -53.03
N SER A 109 2.94 43.54 -52.96
CA SER A 109 2.23 44.24 -51.88
C SER A 109 0.89 44.77 -52.39
N VAL A 110 -0.21 44.41 -51.73
CA VAL A 110 -1.57 44.87 -52.03
C VAL A 110 -2.17 45.53 -50.80
N TYR A 111 -2.44 46.83 -50.87
CA TYR A 111 -2.80 47.61 -49.68
C TYR A 111 -4.23 47.39 -49.20
N LYS A 112 -5.15 46.92 -50.06
CA LYS A 112 -6.56 46.65 -49.69
C LYS A 112 -6.93 45.18 -49.88
N LEU A 113 -7.78 44.85 -50.84
CA LEU A 113 -8.28 43.49 -51.06
C LEU A 113 -7.45 42.75 -52.11
N TYR A 114 -6.93 41.58 -51.75
CA TYR A 114 -6.56 40.57 -52.74
C TYR A 114 -7.73 39.60 -52.89
N ASN A 115 -8.45 39.68 -54.01
CA ASN A 115 -9.60 38.84 -54.31
C ASN A 115 -9.21 37.76 -55.32
N ASN A 116 -9.13 36.51 -54.86
CA ASN A 116 -8.76 35.37 -55.67
C ASN A 116 -10.00 34.56 -56.07
N GLN A 117 -10.35 34.59 -57.34
CA GLN A 117 -11.28 33.65 -57.99
C GLN A 117 -10.58 32.74 -59.00
N GLY A 118 -9.29 32.98 -59.27
CA GLY A 118 -8.45 32.19 -60.15
C GLY A 118 -7.45 31.34 -59.36
N SER A 119 -6.16 31.53 -59.63
CA SER A 119 -5.08 30.84 -58.93
C SER A 119 -4.00 31.81 -58.45
N LEU A 120 -3.58 31.65 -57.19
CA LEU A 120 -2.33 32.22 -56.68
C LEU A 120 -1.34 31.07 -56.44
N ASP A 121 -0.18 31.11 -57.11
CA ASP A 121 0.98 30.26 -56.77
C ASP A 121 2.11 31.15 -56.25
N ASN A 122 2.31 31.12 -54.93
CA ASN A 122 3.28 31.94 -54.23
C ASN A 122 4.44 31.10 -53.70
N LYS A 123 5.66 31.45 -54.13
CA LYS A 123 6.96 30.97 -53.63
C LYS A 123 7.85 32.12 -53.17
N GLY A 124 7.32 33.35 -53.15
CA GLY A 124 7.98 34.56 -52.67
C GLY A 124 7.19 35.22 -51.55
N THR A 125 7.13 36.55 -51.52
CA THR A 125 6.34 37.28 -50.50
C THR A 125 5.13 37.95 -51.15
N VAL A 126 3.94 37.73 -50.57
CA VAL A 126 2.72 38.50 -50.85
C VAL A 126 2.31 39.22 -49.57
N GLU A 127 2.26 40.55 -49.60
CA GLU A 127 1.85 41.38 -48.46
C GLU A 127 0.44 41.92 -48.68
N ILE A 128 -0.38 41.87 -47.64
CA ILE A 128 -1.76 42.33 -47.62
C ILE A 128 -1.92 43.41 -46.55
N GLY A 129 -2.46 44.55 -46.95
CA GLY A 129 -2.70 45.69 -46.06
C GLY A 129 -1.55 46.70 -46.01
N ASN A 130 -1.83 47.84 -45.41
CA ASN A 130 -0.89 48.91 -45.12
C ASN A 130 -1.29 49.58 -43.80
N ILE A 131 -0.37 49.64 -42.84
CA ILE A 131 -0.60 50.22 -41.50
C ILE A 131 -0.98 51.71 -41.53
N ALA A 132 -0.71 52.42 -42.63
CA ALA A 132 -1.11 53.82 -42.80
C ALA A 132 -2.60 54.00 -43.10
N LEU A 133 -3.32 52.93 -43.46
CA LEU A 133 -4.74 52.96 -43.78
C LEU A 133 -5.62 52.71 -42.54
N SER A 134 -6.78 53.38 -42.49
CA SER A 134 -7.79 53.15 -41.44
C SER A 134 -8.18 51.67 -41.34
N SER A 135 -8.34 51.17 -40.11
CA SER A 135 -8.80 49.80 -39.84
C SER A 135 -10.22 49.51 -40.35
N THR A 136 -10.99 50.55 -40.70
CA THR A 136 -12.31 50.45 -41.36
C THR A 136 -12.22 50.05 -42.83
N ILE A 137 -11.05 50.19 -43.46
CA ILE A 137 -10.82 49.76 -44.84
C ILE A 137 -10.59 48.25 -44.84
N GLY A 138 -11.28 47.53 -45.73
CA GLY A 138 -11.09 46.09 -45.91
C GLY A 138 -9.70 45.77 -46.46
N GLN A 139 -8.82 45.24 -45.62
CA GLN A 139 -7.44 44.89 -45.94
C GLN A 139 -7.27 43.37 -45.85
N ASN A 140 -7.92 42.67 -46.78
CA ASN A 140 -8.21 41.25 -46.67
C ASN A 140 -7.60 40.45 -47.83
N PHE A 141 -7.36 39.17 -47.56
CA PHE A 141 -7.21 38.15 -48.58
C PHE A 141 -8.53 37.39 -48.67
N HIS A 142 -9.15 37.36 -49.84
CA HIS A 142 -10.37 36.60 -50.09
C HIS A 142 -10.09 35.50 -51.12
N ASN A 143 -10.33 34.25 -50.73
CA ASN A 143 -10.23 33.09 -51.58
C ASN A 143 -11.63 32.53 -51.86
N ASP A 144 -12.08 32.63 -53.10
CA ASP A 144 -13.42 32.24 -53.54
C ASP A 144 -13.58 30.71 -53.61
N ALA A 145 -14.83 30.23 -53.75
CA ALA A 145 -15.18 28.82 -53.83
C ALA A 145 -14.56 28.10 -55.04
N VAL A 146 -14.28 28.81 -56.13
CA VAL A 146 -13.65 28.23 -57.33
C VAL A 146 -12.13 28.37 -57.36
N ALA A 147 -11.56 29.10 -56.39
CA ALA A 147 -10.18 29.54 -56.43
C ALA A 147 -9.19 28.47 -55.92
N THR A 148 -7.95 28.56 -56.42
CA THR A 148 -6.81 27.79 -55.93
C THR A 148 -5.81 28.73 -55.26
N PHE A 149 -5.38 28.38 -54.04
CA PHE A 149 -4.35 29.05 -53.26
C PHE A 149 -3.23 28.05 -52.98
N LEU A 150 -2.06 28.28 -53.59
CA LEU A 150 -0.84 27.51 -53.36
C LEU A 150 0.21 28.46 -52.77
N ASN A 151 0.59 28.25 -51.52
CA ASN A 151 1.62 29.02 -50.86
C ASN A 151 2.75 28.13 -50.34
N LYS A 152 3.94 28.27 -50.94
CA LYS A 152 5.23 27.78 -50.46
C LYS A 152 6.17 28.91 -50.03
N GLY A 153 5.75 30.16 -50.23
CA GLY A 153 6.44 31.37 -49.79
C GLY A 153 5.79 31.92 -48.52
N MET A 154 5.68 33.25 -48.44
CA MET A 154 5.05 33.96 -47.35
C MET A 154 3.86 34.78 -47.82
N VAL A 155 2.74 34.68 -47.11
CA VAL A 155 1.64 35.65 -47.15
C VAL A 155 1.65 36.42 -45.83
N ARG A 156 1.81 37.74 -45.87
CA ARG A 156 1.97 38.59 -44.69
C ARG A 156 0.84 39.60 -44.59
N PHE A 157 0.12 39.59 -43.47
CA PHE A 157 -0.86 40.62 -43.14
C PHE A 157 -0.19 41.74 -42.35
N LEU A 158 -0.19 42.95 -42.90
CA LEU A 158 0.47 44.12 -42.31
C LEU A 158 -0.46 44.90 -41.37
N ALA A 159 -1.74 45.02 -41.71
CA ALA A 159 -2.72 45.81 -40.97
C ALA A 159 -3.34 45.06 -39.79
N ASP A 160 -3.79 45.78 -38.76
CA ASP A 160 -4.33 45.19 -37.53
C ASP A 160 -5.63 44.38 -37.71
N SER A 161 -6.46 44.72 -38.70
CA SER A 161 -7.79 44.12 -38.89
C SER A 161 -7.90 43.16 -40.08
N GLY A 162 -6.77 42.81 -40.70
CA GLY A 162 -6.73 41.99 -41.91
C GLY A 162 -7.29 40.58 -41.72
N ARG A 163 -7.96 40.04 -42.75
CA ARG A 163 -8.62 38.74 -42.70
C ARG A 163 -8.18 37.84 -43.84
N PHE A 164 -7.96 36.57 -43.56
CA PHE A 164 -7.93 35.52 -44.56
C PHE A 164 -9.32 34.88 -44.63
N SER A 165 -10.10 35.22 -45.65
CA SER A 165 -11.45 34.69 -45.89
C SER A 165 -11.38 33.58 -46.94
N ASN A 166 -12.00 32.43 -46.66
CA ASN A 166 -12.01 31.30 -47.59
C ASN A 166 -13.42 30.76 -47.83
N TYR A 167 -13.76 30.48 -49.09
CA TYR A 167 -14.96 29.77 -49.53
C TYR A 167 -14.65 28.42 -50.21
N GLN A 168 -13.38 28.14 -50.50
CA GLN A 168 -12.98 26.90 -51.15
C GLN A 168 -13.18 25.72 -50.18
N THR A 169 -14.07 24.79 -50.52
CA THR A 169 -14.39 23.61 -49.71
C THR A 169 -13.38 22.47 -49.86
N ASP A 170 -12.65 22.45 -50.96
CA ASP A 170 -11.59 21.46 -51.20
C ASP A 170 -10.26 21.95 -50.61
N ILE A 171 -9.88 21.40 -49.45
CA ILE A 171 -8.65 21.78 -48.75
C ILE A 171 -7.39 21.57 -49.60
N LEU A 172 -7.41 20.64 -50.58
CA LEU A 172 -6.28 20.40 -51.46
C LEU A 172 -6.00 21.59 -52.40
N LYS A 173 -7.00 22.44 -52.62
CA LYS A 173 -6.88 23.69 -53.38
C LYS A 173 -6.48 24.88 -52.50
N VAL A 174 -6.38 24.72 -51.18
CA VAL A 174 -5.91 25.76 -50.26
C VAL A 174 -4.70 25.23 -49.50
N ASN A 175 -3.59 25.12 -50.21
CA ASN A 175 -2.38 24.50 -49.71
C ASN A 175 -1.37 25.56 -49.24
N ASN A 176 -1.09 25.58 -47.94
CA ASN A 176 -0.03 26.37 -47.33
C ASN A 176 1.16 25.51 -46.86
N ASP A 177 1.22 24.23 -47.21
CA ASP A 177 2.22 23.30 -46.66
C ASP A 177 3.65 23.72 -47.05
N GLY A 178 4.53 23.94 -46.07
CA GLY A 178 5.86 24.48 -46.30
C GLY A 178 5.90 25.99 -46.60
N GLY A 179 4.75 26.67 -46.64
CA GLY A 179 4.64 28.12 -46.67
C GLY A 179 4.38 28.73 -45.29
N ILE A 180 4.38 30.07 -45.24
CA ILE A 180 4.15 30.88 -44.04
C ILE A 180 2.97 31.82 -44.26
N ILE A 181 2.03 31.85 -43.30
CA ILE A 181 1.07 32.94 -43.14
C ILE A 181 1.49 33.74 -41.92
N GLU A 182 1.98 34.96 -42.14
CA GLU A 182 2.47 35.84 -41.08
C GLU A 182 1.42 36.91 -40.73
N MET A 183 0.96 36.86 -39.48
CA MET A 183 0.04 37.81 -38.87
C MET A 183 0.85 38.87 -38.12
N ARG A 184 0.97 40.09 -38.67
CA ARG A 184 1.61 41.22 -37.96
C ARG A 184 0.59 42.12 -37.27
N GLY A 185 -0.69 42.01 -37.59
CA GLY A 185 -1.76 42.76 -36.97
C GLY A 185 -2.22 42.19 -35.63
N ILE A 186 -2.80 43.05 -34.79
CA ILE A 186 -3.35 42.67 -33.47
C ILE A 186 -4.55 41.71 -33.60
N TYR A 187 -5.43 41.94 -34.59
CA TYR A 187 -6.71 41.23 -34.78
C TYR A 187 -6.77 40.45 -36.11
N ASN A 188 -5.62 40.05 -36.65
CA ASN A 188 -5.64 39.23 -37.86
C ASN A 188 -6.29 37.88 -37.59
N ARG A 189 -7.10 37.42 -38.54
CA ARG A 189 -7.99 36.27 -38.32
C ARG A 189 -8.36 35.54 -39.59
N PHE A 190 -8.63 34.25 -39.44
CA PHE A 190 -9.23 33.39 -40.46
C PHE A 190 -10.76 33.41 -40.33
N THR A 191 -11.46 33.59 -41.46
CA THR A 191 -12.92 33.72 -41.54
C THR A 191 -13.51 32.90 -42.67
N GLU A 192 -14.82 32.73 -42.63
CA GLU A 192 -15.61 32.34 -43.80
C GLU A 192 -15.44 33.36 -44.92
N GLY A 193 -15.79 32.99 -46.14
CA GLY A 193 -15.70 33.89 -47.29
C GLY A 193 -16.55 35.15 -47.18
N ASN A 194 -17.69 35.12 -46.46
CA ASN A 194 -18.49 36.33 -46.14
C ASN A 194 -17.91 37.15 -44.98
N GLY A 195 -16.76 36.74 -44.42
CA GLY A 195 -16.11 37.38 -43.29
C GLY A 195 -16.66 37.01 -41.92
N ALA A 196 -17.61 36.06 -41.84
CA ALA A 196 -18.13 35.56 -40.57
C ALA A 196 -17.06 34.76 -39.80
N GLN A 197 -17.16 34.78 -38.46
CA GLN A 197 -16.34 33.93 -37.61
C GLN A 197 -17.00 32.54 -37.53
N PRO A 198 -16.30 31.46 -37.95
CA PRO A 198 -16.81 30.10 -37.80
C PRO A 198 -16.89 29.69 -36.32
N PHE A 199 -17.82 28.79 -36.02
CA PHE A 199 -17.76 27.97 -34.81
C PHE A 199 -16.68 26.88 -34.98
N LEU A 200 -15.89 26.61 -33.94
CA LEU A 200 -14.88 25.54 -33.98
C LEU A 200 -15.55 24.17 -33.97
N GLY A 201 -15.15 23.29 -34.88
CA GLY A 201 -15.74 21.97 -35.08
C GLY A 201 -16.93 21.93 -36.05
N ASP A 202 -17.34 23.05 -36.64
CA ASP A 202 -18.40 23.07 -37.64
C ASP A 202 -17.98 22.33 -38.93
N ASN A 203 -18.73 21.29 -39.29
CA ASN A 203 -18.46 20.48 -40.47
C ASN A 203 -18.81 21.15 -41.81
N ASN A 204 -19.54 22.26 -41.78
CA ASN A 204 -19.89 23.03 -42.96
C ASN A 204 -19.00 24.26 -43.16
N SER A 205 -18.17 24.59 -42.17
CA SER A 205 -17.28 25.75 -42.24
C SER A 205 -16.20 25.57 -43.31
N THR A 206 -15.96 26.66 -44.06
CA THR A 206 -14.88 26.78 -45.05
C THR A 206 -13.75 27.67 -44.56
N ALA A 207 -13.88 28.26 -43.37
CA ALA A 207 -12.78 28.97 -42.75
C ALA A 207 -11.63 28.01 -42.41
N LEU A 208 -10.39 28.40 -42.77
CA LEU A 208 -9.21 27.60 -42.46
C LEU A 208 -9.03 27.45 -40.95
N GLY A 209 -8.70 26.23 -40.52
CA GLY A 209 -8.47 25.88 -39.13
C GLY A 209 -9.75 25.79 -38.29
N SER A 210 -10.92 25.69 -38.92
CA SER A 210 -12.20 25.52 -38.23
C SER A 210 -12.39 24.14 -37.61
N ARG A 211 -11.74 23.11 -38.15
CA ARG A 211 -11.80 21.72 -37.69
C ARG A 211 -10.53 20.97 -38.07
N TRP A 212 -10.29 19.82 -37.44
CA TRP A 212 -9.02 19.08 -37.54
C TRP A 212 -8.63 18.66 -38.98
N ASN A 213 -9.60 18.27 -39.82
CA ASN A 213 -9.38 17.87 -41.21
C ASN A 213 -9.39 19.06 -42.19
N PHE A 214 -9.61 20.27 -41.68
CA PHE A 214 -9.57 21.53 -42.41
C PHE A 214 -8.55 22.49 -41.77
N ARG A 215 -7.46 21.91 -41.24
CA ARG A 215 -6.36 22.59 -40.56
C ARG A 215 -5.64 23.58 -41.48
N ILE A 216 -5.14 24.67 -40.91
CA ILE A 216 -4.27 25.60 -41.65
C ILE A 216 -2.94 24.92 -41.91
N GLY A 217 -2.69 24.53 -43.16
CA GLY A 217 -1.44 23.91 -43.60
C GLY A 217 -0.22 24.80 -43.34
N GLY A 218 0.98 24.22 -43.29
CA GLY A 218 2.24 24.94 -43.04
C GLY A 218 2.27 25.76 -41.75
N LEU A 219 3.08 26.83 -41.77
CA LEU A 219 3.33 27.67 -40.60
C LEU A 219 2.41 28.88 -40.56
N VAL A 220 1.75 29.10 -39.41
CA VAL A 220 1.17 30.40 -39.06
C VAL A 220 2.04 31.07 -38.02
N ARG A 221 2.49 32.30 -38.31
CA ARG A 221 3.34 33.09 -37.42
C ARG A 221 2.59 34.31 -36.89
N TYR A 222 2.58 34.50 -35.58
CA TYR A 222 2.10 35.71 -34.93
C TYR A 222 3.28 36.60 -34.54
N ALA A 223 3.55 37.66 -35.32
CA ALA A 223 4.78 38.47 -35.27
C ALA A 223 4.56 39.98 -35.04
N HIS A 224 3.59 40.36 -34.22
CA HIS A 224 3.37 41.77 -33.85
C HIS A 224 4.43 42.29 -32.85
N SER A 225 4.73 43.59 -32.91
CA SER A 225 5.80 44.22 -32.14
C SER A 225 5.36 45.06 -30.94
N ALA A 226 4.11 45.53 -30.88
CA ALA A 226 3.64 46.43 -29.82
C ALA A 226 2.65 45.76 -28.86
N ASP A 227 2.59 46.23 -27.61
CA ASP A 227 1.61 45.89 -26.57
C ASP A 227 1.18 44.42 -26.43
N SER A 228 0.25 43.97 -27.27
CA SER A 228 -0.28 42.61 -27.26
C SER A 228 -0.74 42.16 -28.65
N GLN A 229 -0.77 40.84 -28.85
CA GLN A 229 -1.31 40.20 -30.04
C GLN A 229 -2.20 39.04 -29.63
N ILE A 230 -3.38 38.95 -30.25
CA ILE A 230 -4.34 37.88 -29.99
C ILE A 230 -4.05 36.73 -30.95
N VAL A 231 -3.83 35.56 -30.37
CA VAL A 231 -3.78 34.30 -31.12
C VAL A 231 -5.20 33.79 -31.30
N GLN A 232 -5.54 33.29 -32.48
CA GLN A 232 -6.89 32.81 -32.74
C GLN A 232 -7.05 31.33 -32.34
N SER A 233 -8.18 30.98 -31.72
CA SER A 233 -8.61 29.59 -31.51
C SER A 233 -8.86 28.90 -32.86
N ARG A 234 -7.95 28.03 -33.29
CA ARG A 234 -7.97 27.33 -34.59
C ARG A 234 -7.12 26.06 -34.54
N TYR A 235 -7.33 25.22 -35.54
CA TYR A 235 -6.45 24.10 -35.89
C TYR A 235 -5.32 24.58 -36.83
N PHE A 236 -4.09 24.56 -36.33
CA PHE A 236 -2.85 24.91 -37.04
C PHE A 236 -1.99 23.67 -37.30
N THR A 237 -1.36 23.55 -38.46
CA THR A 237 -0.31 22.53 -38.66
C THR A 237 0.90 22.90 -37.84
N ASP A 238 1.55 24.01 -38.18
CA ASP A 238 2.63 24.58 -37.38
C ASP A 238 2.24 25.98 -36.90
N LEU A 239 2.62 26.33 -35.68
CA LEU A 239 2.31 27.62 -35.06
C LEU A 239 3.58 28.22 -34.45
N GLU A 240 3.87 29.48 -34.77
CA GLU A 240 5.02 30.22 -34.23
C GLU A 240 4.61 31.54 -33.57
N MET A 241 5.14 31.75 -32.36
CA MET A 241 5.09 33.02 -31.66
C MET A 241 6.41 33.76 -31.86
N ASP A 242 6.35 34.96 -32.44
CA ASP A 242 7.53 35.77 -32.71
C ASP A 242 7.30 37.24 -32.34
N ASN A 243 8.38 38.00 -32.16
CA ASN A 243 8.40 39.44 -31.93
C ASN A 243 7.79 39.88 -30.58
N SER A 244 8.09 41.12 -30.17
CA SER A 244 8.03 41.56 -28.77
C SER A 244 6.64 41.70 -28.16
N ALA A 245 5.56 41.68 -28.95
CA ALA A 245 4.21 41.80 -28.41
C ALA A 245 3.85 40.62 -27.48
N ARG A 246 3.18 40.90 -26.36
CA ARG A 246 2.63 39.86 -25.49
C ARG A 246 1.62 39.01 -26.26
N LYS A 247 1.74 37.69 -26.22
CA LYS A 247 0.81 36.79 -26.91
C LYS A 247 -0.32 36.40 -25.97
N LEU A 248 -1.54 36.78 -26.33
CA LEU A 248 -2.76 36.38 -25.63
C LEU A 248 -3.29 35.12 -26.31
N ILE A 249 -3.13 33.97 -25.65
CA ILE A 249 -3.46 32.65 -26.18
C ILE A 249 -4.78 32.20 -25.52
N PRO A 250 -5.89 32.13 -26.29
CA PRO A 250 -7.17 31.69 -25.77
C PRO A 250 -7.22 30.17 -25.59
N THR A 251 -8.36 29.67 -25.12
CA THR A 251 -8.68 28.24 -25.23
C THR A 251 -8.82 27.81 -26.70
N ASP A 252 -8.73 26.51 -26.95
CA ASP A 252 -9.05 25.85 -28.21
C ASP A 252 -8.09 26.22 -29.34
N VAL A 253 -6.80 26.31 -29.00
CA VAL A 253 -5.68 26.41 -29.95
C VAL A 253 -5.09 25.02 -30.14
N TYR A 254 -5.25 24.44 -31.34
CA TYR A 254 -4.79 23.09 -31.66
C TYR A 254 -3.60 23.12 -32.60
N VAL A 255 -2.46 22.56 -32.19
CA VAL A 255 -1.26 22.47 -33.01
C VAL A 255 -1.01 21.02 -33.41
N GLY A 256 -0.99 20.76 -34.72
CA GLY A 256 -0.90 19.41 -35.33
C GLY A 256 0.53 18.88 -35.48
N GLY A 257 1.48 19.82 -35.59
CA GLY A 257 2.90 19.62 -35.85
C GLY A 257 3.73 20.39 -34.82
N LYS A 258 4.47 21.40 -35.25
CA LYS A 258 5.40 22.14 -34.39
C LYS A 258 4.74 23.38 -33.78
N TYR A 259 4.88 23.52 -32.46
CA TYR A 259 4.70 24.79 -31.76
C TYR A 259 6.07 25.38 -31.45
N ASN A 260 6.38 26.54 -32.03
CA ASN A 260 7.65 27.24 -31.86
C ASN A 260 7.46 28.61 -31.20
N VAL A 261 8.41 29.00 -30.38
CA VAL A 261 8.48 30.36 -29.83
C VAL A 261 9.90 30.85 -29.99
N THR A 262 10.06 31.96 -30.71
CA THR A 262 11.37 32.54 -30.99
C THR A 262 11.92 33.28 -29.77
N GLY A 263 13.25 33.50 -29.73
CA GLY A 263 13.88 34.28 -28.65
C GLY A 263 13.47 35.75 -28.61
N THR A 264 12.83 36.25 -29.67
CA THR A 264 12.29 37.61 -29.80
C THR A 264 10.83 37.73 -29.36
N SER A 265 10.16 36.60 -29.08
CA SER A 265 8.76 36.57 -28.69
C SER A 265 8.51 37.22 -27.32
N GLY A 266 7.44 37.99 -27.22
CA GLY A 266 6.93 38.51 -25.95
C GLY A 266 6.42 37.40 -25.00
N ASN A 267 5.96 37.80 -23.82
CA ASN A 267 5.39 36.85 -22.85
C ASN A 267 4.11 36.21 -23.40
N ARG A 268 3.93 34.90 -23.16
CA ARG A 268 2.71 34.17 -23.49
C ARG A 268 1.80 34.14 -22.28
N ASN A 269 0.55 34.50 -22.50
CA ASN A 269 -0.51 34.43 -21.51
C ASN A 269 -1.58 33.44 -21.99
N TYR A 270 -1.58 32.25 -21.41
CA TYR A 270 -2.56 31.21 -21.70
C TYR A 270 -3.77 31.38 -20.79
N THR A 271 -4.95 31.55 -21.38
CA THR A 271 -6.19 31.82 -20.63
C THR A 271 -7.15 30.64 -20.59
N GLY A 272 -6.77 29.52 -21.22
CA GLY A 272 -7.59 28.31 -21.32
C GLY A 272 -6.74 27.11 -21.76
N THR A 273 -7.35 26.21 -22.54
CA THR A 273 -6.71 24.95 -22.96
C THR A 273 -5.93 25.09 -24.25
N PHE A 274 -4.66 24.71 -24.20
CA PHE A 274 -3.79 24.59 -25.37
C PHE A 274 -3.64 23.11 -25.74
N HIS A 275 -3.87 22.78 -27.01
CA HIS A 275 -3.94 21.39 -27.46
C HIS A 275 -2.75 21.04 -28.36
N TYR A 276 -1.95 20.08 -27.90
CA TYR A 276 -1.02 19.34 -28.75
C TYR A 276 -1.77 18.20 -29.43
N ASP A 277 -2.12 18.43 -30.68
CA ASP A 277 -2.98 17.59 -31.51
C ASP A 277 -2.20 17.01 -32.70
N GLY A 278 -2.80 16.09 -33.46
CA GLY A 278 -2.23 15.56 -34.69
C GLY A 278 -1.47 14.25 -34.53
N SER A 279 -1.13 13.65 -35.67
CA SER A 279 -0.58 12.29 -35.77
C SER A 279 0.95 12.22 -35.73
N LEU A 280 1.64 13.37 -35.71
CA LEU A 280 3.10 13.42 -35.59
C LEU A 280 3.49 13.44 -34.12
N SER A 281 4.61 12.80 -33.77
CA SER A 281 5.19 12.98 -32.43
C SER A 281 5.51 14.45 -32.17
N GLN A 282 5.21 14.93 -30.97
CA GLN A 282 5.37 16.34 -30.62
C GLN A 282 6.14 16.52 -29.33
N TYR A 283 6.90 17.61 -29.27
CA TYR A 283 7.60 18.04 -28.09
C TYR A 283 6.86 19.25 -27.50
N ILE A 284 6.48 19.13 -26.24
CA ILE A 284 5.87 20.21 -25.48
C ILE A 284 6.92 21.32 -25.35
N TYR A 285 6.56 22.51 -25.80
CA TYR A 285 7.47 23.65 -25.78
C TYR A 285 7.75 24.02 -24.32
N PRO A 286 9.02 24.25 -23.95
CA PRO A 286 9.41 24.58 -22.58
C PRO A 286 8.97 26.00 -22.23
N GLU A 287 7.70 26.14 -21.85
CA GLU A 287 7.17 27.35 -21.26
C GLU A 287 7.86 27.56 -19.89
N ASN A 288 8.97 28.31 -19.95
CA ASN A 288 9.91 28.57 -18.88
C ASN A 288 10.28 30.07 -18.86
N GLY A 289 9.41 30.89 -18.28
CA GLY A 289 9.66 32.32 -18.16
C GLY A 289 10.84 32.67 -17.26
N ALA A 290 11.28 33.93 -17.33
CA ALA A 290 12.37 34.47 -16.51
C ALA A 290 12.08 34.39 -14.99
N THR A 291 10.80 34.33 -14.62
CA THR A 291 10.36 33.96 -13.28
C THR A 291 9.51 32.71 -13.38
N GLN A 292 9.37 31.98 -12.27
CA GLN A 292 8.46 30.84 -12.23
C GLN A 292 7.05 31.23 -12.68
N LEU A 293 6.60 32.47 -12.43
CA LEU A 293 5.22 32.93 -12.63
C LEU A 293 4.87 33.31 -14.08
N LEU A 294 5.86 33.42 -14.97
CA LEU A 294 5.66 33.85 -16.35
C LEU A 294 5.78 32.67 -17.30
N ASN A 295 5.10 32.76 -18.45
CA ASN A 295 5.25 31.85 -19.57
C ASN A 295 5.06 30.39 -19.13
N ARG A 296 3.79 30.05 -18.93
CA ARG A 296 3.34 28.75 -18.46
C ARG A 296 1.97 28.49 -19.04
N TYR A 297 1.69 27.24 -19.34
CA TYR A 297 0.37 26.85 -19.78
C TYR A 297 -0.62 26.97 -18.62
N TYR A 298 -1.89 27.22 -18.93
CA TYR A 298 -2.96 27.15 -17.95
C TYR A 298 -3.58 25.75 -17.92
N ASN A 299 -4.13 25.29 -19.04
CA ASN A 299 -4.50 23.89 -19.30
C ASN A 299 -3.75 23.37 -20.54
N VAL A 300 -3.36 22.09 -20.54
CA VAL A 300 -2.78 21.41 -21.70
C VAL A 300 -3.51 20.11 -21.97
N ASP A 301 -3.94 19.94 -23.20
CA ASP A 301 -4.47 18.69 -23.70
C ASP A 301 -3.49 18.08 -24.71
N LEU A 302 -3.19 16.81 -24.50
CA LEU A 302 -2.40 15.97 -25.38
C LEU A 302 -3.35 14.98 -26.02
N LEU A 303 -3.62 15.14 -27.31
CA LEU A 303 -4.65 14.35 -27.99
C LEU A 303 -4.28 14.06 -29.46
N VAL A 304 -5.10 13.24 -30.09
CA VAL A 304 -5.09 13.00 -31.54
C VAL A 304 -6.52 13.09 -32.06
N SER A 305 -6.87 14.16 -32.78
CA SER A 305 -8.22 14.32 -33.31
C SER A 305 -8.57 13.25 -34.35
N ASP A 306 -7.59 12.76 -35.11
CA ASP A 306 -7.74 11.56 -35.95
C ASP A 306 -7.56 10.31 -35.09
N GLN A 307 -8.67 9.80 -34.56
CA GLN A 307 -8.72 8.64 -33.66
C GLN A 307 -8.21 7.33 -34.31
N SER A 308 -7.93 7.31 -35.62
CA SER A 308 -7.27 6.19 -36.28
C SER A 308 -5.73 6.18 -36.10
N LYS A 309 -5.18 7.24 -35.51
CA LYS A 309 -3.73 7.46 -35.34
C LYS A 309 -3.35 7.51 -33.87
N LYS A 310 -2.05 7.43 -33.62
CA LYS A 310 -1.42 7.64 -32.31
C LYS A 310 -0.27 8.62 -32.46
N SER A 311 -0.02 9.41 -31.42
CA SER A 311 1.07 10.39 -31.40
C SER A 311 1.65 10.53 -30.00
N ASN A 312 2.88 10.08 -29.83
CA ASN A 312 3.59 10.25 -28.57
C ASN A 312 3.93 11.73 -28.34
N LYS A 313 3.69 12.22 -27.12
CA LYS A 313 4.06 13.58 -26.71
C LYS A 313 5.23 13.52 -25.75
N PHE A 314 6.12 14.49 -25.83
CA PHE A 314 7.38 14.48 -25.09
C PHE A 314 7.62 15.80 -24.36
N VAL A 315 8.13 15.74 -23.14
CA VAL A 315 8.94 16.83 -22.56
C VAL A 315 10.40 16.40 -22.73
N ASP A 316 11.12 17.09 -23.62
CA ASP A 316 12.48 16.69 -24.00
C ASP A 316 13.49 16.83 -22.86
N SER A 317 14.61 16.13 -22.94
CA SER A 317 15.74 16.30 -22.04
C SER A 317 16.16 17.77 -21.98
N ASN A 318 16.52 18.26 -20.78
CA ASN A 318 16.88 19.67 -20.50
C ASN A 318 15.75 20.71 -20.72
N SER A 319 14.53 20.28 -21.05
CA SER A 319 13.38 21.17 -21.16
C SER A 319 12.62 21.27 -19.83
N ILE A 320 12.04 22.43 -19.56
CA ILE A 320 11.16 22.65 -18.40
C ILE A 320 9.82 23.17 -18.90
N ALA A 321 8.78 22.35 -18.75
CA ALA A 321 7.40 22.73 -19.04
C ALA A 321 6.67 23.07 -17.73
N ARG A 322 6.01 24.23 -17.67
CA ARG A 322 5.19 24.64 -16.52
C ARG A 322 3.72 24.74 -16.88
N LEU A 323 2.89 24.25 -15.98
CA LEU A 323 1.44 24.21 -16.11
C LEU A 323 0.79 24.53 -14.76
N ASP A 324 -0.35 25.22 -14.79
CA ASP A 324 -1.07 25.61 -13.56
C ASP A 324 -2.22 24.67 -13.17
N ALA A 325 -3.10 24.30 -14.11
CA ALA A 325 -4.33 23.58 -13.80
C ALA A 325 -4.36 22.15 -14.38
N VAL A 326 -4.95 21.94 -15.56
CA VAL A 326 -5.26 20.58 -16.06
C VAL A 326 -4.26 20.10 -17.11
N LEU A 327 -3.75 18.88 -16.94
CA LEU A 327 -2.97 18.12 -17.93
C LEU A 327 -3.75 16.89 -18.38
N THR A 328 -4.32 16.93 -19.57
CA THR A 328 -5.01 15.76 -20.14
C THR A 328 -4.07 15.03 -21.10
N SER A 329 -3.92 13.71 -20.91
CA SER A 329 -3.27 12.83 -21.87
C SER A 329 -4.29 11.83 -22.41
N ASP A 330 -4.55 11.82 -23.71
CA ASP A 330 -5.36 10.76 -24.31
C ASP A 330 -4.54 9.46 -24.34
N SER A 331 -5.21 8.31 -24.23
CA SER A 331 -4.63 6.99 -24.52
C SER A 331 -3.93 6.89 -25.88
N LEU A 332 -4.38 7.65 -26.88
CA LEU A 332 -3.76 7.74 -28.20
C LEU A 332 -2.59 8.75 -28.25
N ALA A 333 -2.42 9.53 -27.19
CA ALA A 333 -1.41 10.58 -27.06
C ALA A 333 -0.63 10.53 -25.73
N PRO A 334 0.01 9.40 -25.38
CA PRO A 334 0.71 9.26 -24.11
C PRO A 334 1.84 10.29 -23.97
N LEU A 335 2.05 10.76 -22.73
CA LEU A 335 3.09 11.72 -22.38
C LEU A 335 4.34 11.00 -21.86
N PHE A 336 5.49 11.29 -22.46
CA PHE A 336 6.80 10.87 -22.00
C PHE A 336 7.56 12.09 -21.46
N VAL A 337 8.03 12.02 -20.21
CA VAL A 337 8.74 13.12 -19.56
C VAL A 337 10.21 12.73 -19.38
N ASP A 338 11.07 13.22 -20.27
CA ASP A 338 12.53 13.06 -20.20
C ASP A 338 13.24 14.30 -19.61
N GLY A 339 12.56 15.46 -19.64
CA GLY A 339 12.97 16.71 -18.99
C GLY A 339 12.23 16.94 -17.68
N GLN A 340 11.71 18.15 -17.46
CA GLN A 340 10.97 18.49 -16.26
C GLN A 340 9.57 19.02 -16.57
N ILE A 341 8.58 18.55 -15.84
CA ILE A 341 7.24 19.12 -15.83
C ILE A 341 6.87 19.55 -14.41
N HIS A 342 6.35 20.77 -14.28
CA HIS A 342 5.97 21.36 -13.00
C HIS A 342 4.48 21.70 -13.01
N LEU A 343 3.71 21.15 -12.07
CA LEU A 343 2.26 21.37 -11.95
C LEU A 343 1.91 22.24 -10.73
N GLY A 344 0.89 23.09 -10.81
CA GLY A 344 0.21 23.63 -9.61
C GLY A 344 0.95 24.73 -8.84
N ASN A 345 1.66 25.61 -9.56
CA ASN A 345 2.45 26.68 -8.93
C ASN A 345 1.72 28.04 -8.81
N LEU A 346 0.70 28.34 -9.63
CA LEU A 346 -0.12 29.55 -9.56
C LEU A 346 -1.60 29.27 -9.84
N GLY A 347 -2.49 30.11 -9.30
CA GLY A 347 -3.94 30.01 -9.51
C GLY A 347 -4.70 29.58 -8.25
N VAL A 348 -6.04 29.51 -8.32
CA VAL A 348 -6.90 28.97 -7.23
C VAL A 348 -7.27 27.50 -7.46
N ASP A 349 -6.90 26.96 -8.61
CA ASP A 349 -7.41 25.69 -9.10
C ASP A 349 -6.52 24.52 -8.67
N THR A 350 -7.17 23.39 -8.39
CA THR A 350 -6.51 22.10 -8.17
C THR A 350 -5.90 21.62 -9.48
N SER A 351 -4.63 21.17 -9.46
CA SER A 351 -4.04 20.59 -10.66
C SER A 351 -4.59 19.18 -10.88
N ILE A 352 -4.94 18.84 -12.12
CA ILE A 352 -5.55 17.54 -12.42
C ILE A 352 -4.82 16.90 -13.60
N THR A 353 -4.50 15.61 -13.50
CA THR A 353 -3.88 14.86 -14.61
C THR A 353 -4.76 13.70 -15.05
N PHE A 354 -4.85 13.43 -16.34
CA PHE A 354 -5.57 12.28 -16.92
C PHE A 354 -4.68 11.50 -17.88
N GLY A 355 -5.02 10.24 -18.13
CA GLY A 355 -4.39 9.42 -19.17
C GLY A 355 -3.20 8.60 -18.73
N THR A 356 -2.17 8.56 -19.58
CA THR A 356 -0.92 7.84 -19.32
C THR A 356 0.25 8.82 -19.35
N ILE A 357 1.05 8.81 -18.27
CA ILE A 357 2.26 9.61 -18.11
C ILE A 357 3.41 8.66 -17.77
N ASP A 358 4.49 8.75 -18.52
CA ASP A 358 5.70 7.97 -18.31
C ASP A 358 6.89 8.89 -18.06
N VAL A 359 7.36 8.93 -16.81
CA VAL A 359 8.49 9.75 -16.38
C VAL A 359 9.75 8.89 -16.51
N ARG A 360 10.62 9.28 -17.45
CA ARG A 360 11.71 8.44 -17.94
C ARG A 360 13.06 9.12 -17.79
N ASN A 361 14.13 8.32 -17.71
CA ASN A 361 15.50 8.80 -17.77
C ASN A 361 15.80 9.87 -16.70
N ASP A 362 16.13 11.10 -17.08
CA ASP A 362 16.38 12.23 -16.16
C ASP A 362 15.09 13.00 -15.81
N GLY A 363 13.94 12.40 -16.13
CA GLY A 363 12.61 12.98 -16.02
C GLY A 363 12.28 13.39 -14.59
N LEU A 364 11.75 14.60 -14.43
CA LEU A 364 11.23 15.11 -13.17
C LEU A 364 9.77 15.53 -13.33
N PHE A 365 8.89 14.88 -12.57
CA PHE A 365 7.50 15.27 -12.40
C PHE A 365 7.35 15.96 -11.04
N ASN A 366 7.33 17.28 -11.04
CA ASN A 366 7.44 18.11 -9.83
C ASN A 366 6.11 18.77 -9.46
N MET A 367 5.64 18.53 -8.24
CA MET A 367 4.41 19.12 -7.70
C MET A 367 4.67 20.52 -7.13
N GLY A 368 3.69 21.39 -7.32
CA GLY A 368 3.69 22.76 -6.85
C GLY A 368 2.91 22.93 -5.56
N SER A 369 2.75 24.19 -5.14
CA SER A 369 2.14 24.55 -3.86
C SER A 369 0.63 24.31 -3.74
N ARG A 370 -0.05 24.03 -4.85
CA ARG A 370 -1.50 23.77 -4.88
C ARG A 370 -1.79 22.28 -4.82
N PRO A 371 -2.95 21.87 -4.27
CA PRO A 371 -3.36 20.47 -4.30
C PRO A 371 -3.39 19.93 -5.74
N ALA A 372 -3.05 18.66 -5.90
CA ALA A 372 -3.07 17.97 -7.18
C ALA A 372 -3.81 16.64 -7.08
N VAL A 373 -4.61 16.31 -8.09
CA VAL A 373 -5.28 15.02 -8.24
C VAL A 373 -4.78 14.33 -9.51
N VAL A 374 -4.15 13.18 -9.33
CA VAL A 374 -3.60 12.35 -10.39
C VAL A 374 -4.63 11.28 -10.74
N HIS A 375 -5.38 11.49 -11.82
CA HIS A 375 -6.21 10.45 -12.45
C HIS A 375 -5.46 9.68 -13.54
N ALA A 376 -4.26 10.13 -13.91
CA ALA A 376 -3.41 9.43 -14.86
C ALA A 376 -2.74 8.20 -14.24
N ASP A 377 -2.53 7.15 -15.04
CA ASP A 377 -1.55 6.13 -14.72
C ASP A 377 -0.15 6.71 -14.94
N VAL A 378 0.61 6.79 -13.84
CA VAL A 378 1.97 7.37 -13.84
C VAL A 378 2.98 6.25 -13.63
N SER A 379 3.87 6.07 -14.60
CA SER A 379 5.03 5.18 -14.50
C SER A 379 6.31 6.02 -14.33
N VAL A 380 7.21 5.61 -13.44
CA VAL A 380 8.48 6.30 -13.17
C VAL A 380 9.61 5.29 -13.24
N HIS A 381 10.58 5.51 -14.14
CA HIS A 381 11.75 4.64 -14.32
C HIS A 381 12.85 5.31 -15.15
N ALA A 382 14.07 4.76 -15.15
CA ALA A 382 15.12 5.22 -16.05
C ALA A 382 15.68 4.07 -16.89
N ASP A 383 15.22 3.91 -18.13
CA ASP A 383 15.69 2.80 -18.98
C ASP A 383 17.14 2.96 -19.47
N SER A 384 17.60 4.20 -19.70
CA SER A 384 18.81 4.46 -20.49
C SER A 384 19.83 5.39 -19.85
N LYS A 385 19.62 5.81 -18.59
CA LYS A 385 20.50 6.76 -17.88
C LYS A 385 20.76 6.36 -16.41
N PRO A 386 21.93 6.70 -15.85
CA PRO A 386 22.26 6.39 -14.45
C PRO A 386 21.51 7.29 -13.46
N THR A 387 21.07 8.46 -13.90
CA THR A 387 20.29 9.42 -13.12
C THR A 387 18.83 8.95 -13.01
N PRO A 388 18.24 8.99 -11.80
CA PRO A 388 16.91 8.44 -11.58
C PRO A 388 15.80 9.39 -12.07
N ALA A 389 14.80 8.81 -12.72
CA ALA A 389 13.53 9.50 -12.97
C ALA A 389 12.80 9.69 -11.64
N THR A 390 12.15 10.84 -11.48
CA THR A 390 11.62 11.26 -10.18
C THR A 390 10.21 11.80 -10.28
N PHE A 391 9.32 11.27 -9.44
CA PHE A 391 8.08 11.94 -9.04
C PHE A 391 8.30 12.60 -7.68
N GLN A 392 8.08 13.92 -7.57
CA GLN A 392 8.50 14.70 -6.41
C GLN A 392 7.41 15.64 -5.89
N SER A 393 7.24 15.62 -4.56
CA SER A 393 6.57 16.68 -3.79
C SER A 393 7.63 17.47 -3.00
N PRO A 394 8.06 18.67 -3.47
CA PRO A 394 9.04 19.50 -2.78
C PRO A 394 8.47 20.18 -1.52
N ILE A 395 9.34 20.87 -0.75
CA ILE A 395 8.90 21.64 0.43
C ILE A 395 7.88 22.68 -0.01
N GLY A 396 6.75 22.74 0.70
CA GLY A 396 5.65 23.65 0.39
C GLY A 396 4.74 23.17 -0.74
N ALA A 397 4.90 21.92 -1.22
CA ALA A 397 3.95 21.30 -2.12
C ALA A 397 2.58 21.12 -1.45
N GLY A 398 1.51 21.27 -2.23
CA GLY A 398 0.16 20.96 -1.77
C GLY A 398 -0.09 19.46 -1.67
N ASP A 399 -1.27 19.08 -1.20
CA ASP A 399 -1.68 17.68 -1.08
C ASP A 399 -1.77 17.00 -2.45
N VAL A 400 -1.14 15.83 -2.59
CA VAL A 400 -1.17 15.04 -3.82
C VAL A 400 -2.08 13.83 -3.64
N HIS A 401 -3.08 13.68 -4.49
CA HIS A 401 -4.03 12.58 -4.46
C HIS A 401 -3.85 11.67 -5.68
N VAL A 402 -3.47 10.41 -5.47
CA VAL A 402 -3.60 9.36 -6.48
C VAL A 402 -5.04 8.87 -6.46
N ALA A 403 -5.81 9.23 -7.49
CA ALA A 403 -7.24 8.95 -7.58
C ALA A 403 -7.54 7.44 -7.64
N ASN A 404 -8.76 7.05 -7.33
CA ASN A 404 -9.20 5.64 -7.34
C ASN A 404 -9.12 4.94 -8.72
N THR A 405 -9.01 5.72 -9.80
CA THR A 405 -8.84 5.23 -11.17
C THR A 405 -7.39 5.13 -11.62
N ALA A 406 -6.43 5.52 -10.77
CA ALA A 406 -5.05 5.73 -11.15
C ALA A 406 -4.09 4.81 -10.40
N THR A 407 -2.98 4.48 -11.05
CA THR A 407 -1.82 3.84 -10.43
C THR A 407 -0.60 4.76 -10.49
N LEU A 408 0.05 4.99 -9.35
CA LEU A 408 1.42 5.51 -9.31
C LEU A 408 2.40 4.33 -9.22
N ARG A 409 3.24 4.14 -10.23
CA ARG A 409 4.17 3.02 -10.32
C ARG A 409 5.62 3.50 -10.37
N LEU A 410 6.42 3.07 -9.40
CA LEU A 410 7.87 3.08 -9.50
C LEU A 410 8.28 1.77 -10.20
N ALA A 411 8.54 1.82 -11.51
CA ALA A 411 8.64 0.61 -12.32
C ALA A 411 10.00 -0.09 -12.21
N ALA A 412 11.01 0.56 -11.63
CA ALA A 412 12.33 0.00 -11.34
C ALA A 412 12.99 0.75 -10.16
N THR A 413 14.13 0.25 -9.67
CA THR A 413 14.91 0.89 -8.57
C THR A 413 15.37 2.32 -8.90
N ASN A 414 15.51 2.67 -10.17
CA ASN A 414 15.87 4.02 -10.60
C ASN A 414 14.66 4.93 -10.88
N GLY A 415 13.43 4.43 -10.68
CA GLY A 415 12.22 5.24 -10.60
C GLY A 415 11.96 5.64 -9.16
N VAL A 416 12.04 6.93 -8.85
CA VAL A 416 12.11 7.44 -7.48
C VAL A 416 10.86 8.24 -7.11
N LEU A 417 10.34 8.01 -5.91
CA LEU A 417 9.38 8.89 -5.24
C LEU A 417 10.13 9.75 -4.22
N ARG A 418 10.00 11.09 -4.31
CA ARG A 418 10.53 12.03 -3.30
C ARG A 418 9.41 12.79 -2.61
N LEU A 419 9.34 12.68 -1.29
CA LEU A 419 8.41 13.42 -0.43
C LEU A 419 9.21 14.27 0.54
N ALA A 420 9.11 15.59 0.42
CA ALA A 420 9.84 16.53 1.28
C ALA A 420 9.13 16.75 2.62
N GLN A 421 9.66 17.68 3.43
CA GLN A 421 9.10 18.02 4.73
C GLN A 421 7.63 18.46 4.62
N ALA A 422 6.80 17.95 5.53
CA ALA A 422 5.39 18.28 5.67
C ALA A 422 4.52 18.14 4.39
N THR A 423 4.90 17.27 3.44
CA THR A 423 4.09 16.98 2.25
C THR A 423 3.17 15.77 2.49
N ASN A 424 1.99 15.76 1.87
CA ASN A 424 1.04 14.64 1.96
C ASN A 424 0.82 13.96 0.60
N LEU A 425 0.86 12.63 0.60
CA LEU A 425 0.47 11.79 -0.52
C LEU A 425 -0.72 10.91 -0.12
N PHE A 426 -1.89 11.18 -0.68
CA PHE A 426 -3.09 10.38 -0.52
C PHE A 426 -3.17 9.34 -1.64
N VAL A 427 -3.24 8.06 -1.29
CA VAL A 427 -3.32 6.95 -2.22
C VAL A 427 -4.70 6.32 -2.12
N THR A 428 -5.62 6.77 -2.98
CA THR A 428 -6.97 6.19 -3.11
C THR A 428 -7.01 5.09 -4.18
N GLY A 429 -6.21 5.23 -5.25
CA GLY A 429 -5.97 4.21 -6.28
C GLY A 429 -5.00 3.13 -5.85
N ASP A 430 -3.93 2.90 -6.61
CA ASP A 430 -2.83 2.01 -6.20
C ASP A 430 -1.48 2.72 -6.26
N PHE A 431 -0.57 2.32 -5.37
CA PHE A 431 0.83 2.69 -5.39
C PHE A 431 1.65 1.40 -5.48
N VAL A 432 2.47 1.27 -6.52
CA VAL A 432 3.23 0.05 -6.81
C VAL A 432 4.72 0.37 -6.90
N ASN A 433 5.54 -0.36 -6.16
CA ASN A 433 6.99 -0.24 -6.20
C ASN A 433 7.64 -1.55 -6.64
N SER A 434 7.94 -1.62 -7.93
CA SER A 434 8.66 -2.73 -8.56
C SER A 434 10.18 -2.68 -8.30
N GLY A 435 10.70 -1.60 -7.71
CA GLY A 435 12.08 -1.50 -7.26
C GLY A 435 12.37 -2.36 -6.01
N ASP A 436 13.55 -2.18 -5.42
CA ASP A 436 13.98 -2.90 -4.20
C ASP A 436 13.62 -2.20 -2.88
N GLY A 437 12.97 -1.03 -2.94
CA GLY A 437 12.59 -0.21 -1.78
C GLY A 437 13.57 0.92 -1.45
N THR A 438 14.75 0.99 -2.09
CA THR A 438 15.70 2.11 -1.95
C THR A 438 15.20 3.42 -2.57
N ASN A 439 14.19 3.33 -3.42
CA ASN A 439 13.71 4.39 -4.31
C ASN A 439 12.54 5.21 -3.76
N VAL A 440 12.19 5.02 -2.48
CA VAL A 440 11.22 5.86 -1.76
C VAL A 440 12.00 6.77 -0.81
N HIS A 441 12.14 8.05 -1.16
CA HIS A 441 12.83 9.04 -0.35
C HIS A 441 11.80 9.95 0.33
N ALA A 442 11.38 9.57 1.54
CA ALA A 442 10.41 10.32 2.31
C ALA A 442 11.06 10.98 3.52
N ASP A 443 10.83 12.28 3.69
CA ASP A 443 11.19 12.97 4.93
C ASP A 443 10.37 12.41 6.10
N SER A 444 10.95 12.35 7.30
CA SER A 444 10.28 11.85 8.52
C SER A 444 8.98 12.58 8.87
N THR A 445 8.78 13.80 8.37
CA THR A 445 7.57 14.63 8.58
C THR A 445 6.57 14.57 7.43
N SER A 446 6.93 13.96 6.29
CA SER A 446 5.98 13.69 5.21
C SER A 446 4.94 12.64 5.64
N THR A 447 3.79 12.60 4.98
CA THR A 447 2.74 11.62 5.28
C THR A 447 2.25 10.91 4.03
N VAL A 448 2.20 9.58 4.08
CA VAL A 448 1.51 8.76 3.06
C VAL A 448 0.23 8.22 3.67
N ILE A 449 -0.92 8.56 3.06
CA ILE A 449 -2.25 8.14 3.50
C ILE A 449 -2.79 7.09 2.51
N PHE A 450 -2.86 5.83 2.92
CA PHE A 450 -3.48 4.75 2.16
C PHE A 450 -4.98 4.68 2.49
N ASN A 451 -5.80 5.36 1.69
CA ASN A 451 -7.26 5.47 1.89
C ASN A 451 -8.10 4.80 0.79
N GLY A 452 -7.49 3.90 0.02
CA GLY A 452 -8.14 3.17 -1.05
C GLY A 452 -9.06 2.04 -0.58
N PHE A 453 -9.27 1.07 -1.48
CA PHE A 453 -10.09 -0.11 -1.22
C PHE A 453 -9.49 -1.03 -0.14
N ALA A 454 -10.31 -1.96 0.40
CA ALA A 454 -9.84 -2.96 1.35
C ALA A 454 -8.89 -3.95 0.66
N GLY A 455 -7.72 -4.20 1.26
CA GLY A 455 -6.66 -5.01 0.68
C GLY A 455 -5.69 -4.27 -0.24
N GLN A 456 -5.80 -2.94 -0.35
CA GLN A 456 -4.80 -2.09 -1.03
C GLN A 456 -3.40 -2.34 -0.45
N GLY A 457 -2.40 -2.40 -1.34
CA GLY A 457 -1.02 -2.71 -0.99
C GLY A 457 -0.29 -1.54 -0.33
N ILE A 458 0.50 -1.82 0.71
CA ILE A 458 1.51 -0.89 1.23
C ILE A 458 2.88 -1.35 0.72
N GLU A 459 3.56 -0.47 0.00
CA GLU A 459 4.81 -0.80 -0.67
C GLU A 459 5.99 -0.90 0.28
N LYS A 460 6.92 -1.77 -0.12
CA LYS A 460 8.16 -2.01 0.61
C LYS A 460 9.09 -0.80 0.61
N THR A 461 9.79 -0.65 1.71
CA THR A 461 10.87 0.33 1.93
C THR A 461 12.04 -0.36 2.62
N ILE A 462 13.13 0.37 2.88
CA ILE A 462 14.29 -0.13 3.62
C ILE A 462 14.66 0.82 4.76
N SER A 463 15.52 0.38 5.68
CA SER A 463 15.88 1.17 6.87
C SER A 463 16.53 2.53 6.56
N THR A 464 17.27 2.65 5.45
CA THR A 464 17.90 3.91 5.02
C THR A 464 16.96 4.82 4.24
N ASN A 465 15.86 4.27 3.73
CA ASN A 465 14.85 4.96 2.90
C ASN A 465 13.43 4.61 3.41
N PRO A 466 13.14 4.91 4.68
CA PRO A 466 11.85 4.60 5.29
C PRO A 466 10.77 5.59 4.80
N TYR A 467 9.50 5.24 5.01
CA TYR A 467 8.44 6.24 4.97
C TYR A 467 8.61 7.28 6.09
N GLY A 468 8.00 8.46 5.91
CA GLY A 468 7.72 9.37 7.02
C GLY A 468 6.61 8.82 7.91
N ASN A 469 5.53 9.59 8.06
CA ASN A 469 4.30 9.13 8.68
C ASN A 469 3.51 8.25 7.70
N VAL A 470 2.83 7.22 8.22
CA VAL A 470 1.93 6.36 7.45
C VAL A 470 0.57 6.36 8.11
N THR A 471 -0.48 6.68 7.34
CA THR A 471 -1.87 6.57 7.78
C THR A 471 -2.59 5.54 6.92
N THR A 472 -3.36 4.64 7.52
CA THR A 472 -4.13 3.62 6.80
C THR A 472 -5.61 3.69 7.18
N LEU A 473 -6.48 3.54 6.18
CA LEU A 473 -7.93 3.42 6.35
C LEU A 473 -8.41 2.14 5.68
N ARG A 474 -9.33 1.41 6.31
CA ARG A 474 -9.77 0.06 5.90
C ARG A 474 -8.60 -0.93 5.90
N GLU A 475 -8.89 -2.20 5.65
CA GLU A 475 -7.85 -3.23 5.57
C GLU A 475 -6.79 -2.91 4.50
N LYS A 476 -5.52 -3.16 4.82
CA LYS A 476 -4.36 -3.00 3.94
C LYS A 476 -3.45 -4.22 4.03
N ASN A 477 -2.79 -4.55 2.94
CA ASN A 477 -1.85 -5.67 2.87
C ASN A 477 -0.43 -5.13 2.62
N ALA A 478 0.53 -5.48 3.45
CA ALA A 478 1.93 -5.19 3.16
C ALA A 478 2.41 -6.03 1.97
N ARG A 479 3.15 -5.43 1.02
CA ARG A 479 3.75 -6.18 -0.08
C ARG A 479 5.14 -6.77 0.27
N ASP A 480 5.81 -6.27 1.31
CA ASP A 480 7.06 -6.79 1.88
C ASP A 480 7.32 -6.13 3.27
N ASN A 481 8.57 -6.08 3.73
CA ASN A 481 9.01 -5.27 4.86
C ASN A 481 8.70 -3.79 4.62
N ILE A 482 8.17 -3.15 5.65
CA ILE A 482 7.85 -1.72 5.65
C ILE A 482 8.70 -1.08 6.74
N PHE A 483 9.52 -0.11 6.39
CA PHE A 483 10.26 0.72 7.33
C PHE A 483 9.67 2.12 7.36
N MET A 484 9.52 2.69 8.56
CA MET A 484 9.03 4.04 8.75
C MET A 484 9.78 4.78 9.85
N ALA A 485 10.03 6.07 9.62
CA ALA A 485 10.70 7.01 10.52
C ALA A 485 9.72 8.01 11.17
N GLY A 486 8.45 8.03 10.75
CA GLY A 486 7.38 8.84 11.35
C GLY A 486 6.40 8.01 12.18
N ASN A 487 5.24 8.60 12.47
CA ASN A 487 4.15 7.97 13.21
C ASN A 487 3.33 7.02 12.33
N LEU A 488 2.84 5.94 12.93
CA LEU A 488 1.82 5.08 12.33
C LEU A 488 0.44 5.48 12.87
N LYS A 489 -0.54 5.68 11.98
CA LYS A 489 -1.95 5.88 12.34
C LYS A 489 -2.82 4.89 11.57
N VAL A 490 -3.44 3.95 12.26
CA VAL A 490 -4.40 3.01 11.69
C VAL A 490 -5.80 3.48 12.07
N GLU A 491 -6.50 4.10 11.11
CA GLU A 491 -7.81 4.71 11.37
C GLU A 491 -8.96 3.73 11.36
N ALA A 492 -8.88 2.70 10.50
CA ALA A 492 -9.87 1.64 10.38
C ALA A 492 -9.27 0.42 9.69
N GLY A 493 -9.74 -0.79 10.02
CA GLY A 493 -9.28 -2.04 9.43
C GLY A 493 -7.84 -2.43 9.82
N ASN A 494 -7.43 -3.64 9.44
CA ASN A 494 -6.12 -4.17 9.81
C ASN A 494 -5.03 -3.83 8.78
N VAL A 495 -3.77 -3.82 9.23
CA VAL A 495 -2.60 -3.89 8.35
C VAL A 495 -2.06 -5.31 8.41
N ASN A 496 -2.28 -6.08 7.35
CA ASN A 496 -1.88 -7.48 7.27
C ASN A 496 -0.45 -7.59 6.72
N MET A 497 0.46 -8.09 7.56
CA MET A 497 1.85 -8.36 7.17
C MET A 497 1.99 -9.76 6.56
N ILE A 498 2.88 -9.89 5.59
CA ILE A 498 3.27 -11.19 5.04
C ILE A 498 4.13 -11.94 6.07
N SER A 499 3.94 -13.26 6.16
CA SER A 499 4.75 -14.12 7.04
C SER A 499 6.25 -13.92 6.79
N GLY A 500 7.02 -13.73 7.87
CA GLY A 500 8.45 -13.46 7.82
C GLY A 500 8.85 -12.03 7.44
N ARG A 501 7.87 -11.11 7.24
CA ARG A 501 8.10 -9.68 7.01
C ARG A 501 7.54 -8.86 8.15
N ALA A 502 8.10 -7.67 8.37
CA ALA A 502 7.74 -6.82 9.49
C ALA A 502 7.48 -5.37 9.09
N LEU A 503 6.52 -4.74 9.77
CA LEU A 503 6.41 -3.28 9.85
C LEU A 503 7.38 -2.80 10.93
N THR A 504 8.41 -2.06 10.54
CA THR A 504 9.50 -1.60 11.39
C THR A 504 9.43 -0.09 11.58
N MET A 505 9.23 0.34 12.83
CA MET A 505 9.42 1.74 13.23
C MET A 505 10.86 1.94 13.71
N ILE A 506 11.62 2.80 13.02
CA ILE A 506 13.07 2.98 13.27
C ILE A 506 13.40 4.08 14.28
N ASP A 507 12.52 5.09 14.38
CA ASP A 507 12.66 6.19 15.34
C ASP A 507 11.81 5.88 16.57
N SER A 508 12.49 5.80 17.69
CA SER A 508 11.97 5.34 18.95
C SER A 508 11.04 6.36 19.63
N LYS A 509 11.09 7.63 19.20
CA LYS A 509 10.19 8.69 19.67
C LYS A 509 8.84 8.71 18.95
N LYS A 510 8.63 7.88 17.94
CA LYS A 510 7.40 7.87 17.13
C LYS A 510 6.36 6.90 17.66
N SER A 511 5.10 7.30 17.51
CA SER A 511 3.94 6.61 18.06
C SER A 511 3.23 5.75 17.01
N ALA A 512 2.58 4.69 17.47
CA ALA A 512 1.61 3.92 16.69
C ALA A 512 0.24 4.12 17.34
N THR A 513 -0.73 4.63 16.57
CA THR A 513 -2.06 4.97 17.04
C THR A 513 -3.11 4.16 16.29
N TYR A 514 -4.04 3.55 17.02
CA TYR A 514 -5.16 2.78 16.48
C TYR A 514 -6.44 3.47 16.92
N VAL A 515 -7.22 4.00 15.97
CA VAL A 515 -8.26 5.01 16.27
C VAL A 515 -9.60 4.40 16.67
N GLY A 516 -10.07 3.36 15.97
CA GLY A 516 -11.36 2.73 16.26
C GLY A 516 -11.31 1.67 17.35
N GLY A 517 -10.12 1.34 17.87
CA GLY A 517 -9.91 0.50 19.05
C GLY A 517 -9.89 -1.01 18.80
N LEU A 518 -10.18 -1.45 17.58
CA LEU A 518 -10.16 -2.87 17.15
C LEU A 518 -9.18 -3.15 16.01
N GLU A 519 -8.58 -2.10 15.43
CA GLU A 519 -7.58 -2.23 14.38
C GLU A 519 -6.30 -2.85 14.91
N GLU A 520 -5.64 -3.65 14.09
CA GLU A 520 -4.31 -4.16 14.42
C GLU A 520 -3.40 -4.33 13.20
N VAL A 521 -2.09 -4.29 13.45
CA VAL A 521 -1.09 -4.84 12.55
C VAL A 521 -1.05 -6.35 12.79
N VAL A 522 -1.65 -7.12 11.90
CA VAL A 522 -1.62 -8.59 11.93
C VAL A 522 -0.29 -9.06 11.36
N GLY A 523 0.45 -9.85 12.14
CA GLY A 523 1.81 -10.30 11.84
C GLY A 523 2.87 -9.53 12.64
N ALA A 524 4.07 -9.38 12.09
CA ALA A 524 5.20 -8.81 12.82
C ALA A 524 5.23 -7.28 12.80
N MET A 525 5.26 -6.67 13.99
CA MET A 525 5.57 -5.26 14.18
C MET A 525 6.82 -5.12 15.04
N ARG A 526 7.81 -4.41 14.51
CA ARG A 526 9.14 -4.23 15.10
C ARG A 526 9.40 -2.78 15.46
N ARG A 527 10.02 -2.56 16.61
CA ARG A 527 10.56 -1.26 17.03
C ARG A 527 12.07 -1.37 17.23
N LEU A 528 12.81 -0.40 16.71
CA LEU A 528 14.26 -0.26 16.90
C LEU A 528 14.57 0.86 17.90
N ASN A 529 15.78 0.85 18.46
CA ASN A 529 16.36 1.94 19.25
C ASN A 529 15.50 2.37 20.45
N LEU A 530 14.83 1.41 21.11
CA LEU A 530 13.84 1.67 22.15
C LEU A 530 14.33 2.75 23.15
N PRO A 531 13.54 3.81 23.42
CA PRO A 531 13.97 4.92 24.27
C PRO A 531 13.92 4.56 25.76
N ILE A 532 14.77 5.22 26.53
CA ILE A 532 14.76 5.18 28.00
C ILE A 532 13.53 5.92 28.51
N GLY A 533 12.69 5.25 29.31
CA GLY A 533 11.52 5.84 29.95
C GLY A 533 10.44 4.82 30.33
N THR A 534 9.49 5.26 31.15
CA THR A 534 8.37 4.45 31.67
C THR A 534 7.11 4.53 30.80
N GLU A 535 7.12 5.35 29.74
CA GLU A 535 5.97 5.46 28.84
C GLU A 535 5.79 4.19 28.00
N PRO A 536 4.56 3.68 27.86
CA PRO A 536 4.29 2.46 27.10
C PRO A 536 4.43 2.69 25.59
N TYR A 537 5.15 1.79 24.92
CA TYR A 537 5.22 1.73 23.46
C TYR A 537 4.13 0.83 22.92
N THR A 538 3.26 1.38 22.07
CA THR A 538 2.25 0.60 21.35
C THR A 538 2.87 -0.16 20.18
N PHE A 539 2.62 -1.48 20.15
CA PHE A 539 2.93 -2.37 19.05
C PHE A 539 1.66 -2.62 18.23
N ASN A 540 1.25 -3.87 18.03
CA ASN A 540 0.32 -4.29 16.99
C ASN A 540 -1.10 -3.72 17.11
N ASN A 541 -1.54 -3.31 18.29
CA ASN A 541 -2.87 -2.75 18.50
C ASN A 541 -2.85 -1.84 19.73
N VAL A 542 -3.95 -1.13 19.97
CA VAL A 542 -4.11 -0.14 21.06
C VAL A 542 -3.72 -0.69 22.45
N ASN A 543 -3.88 -2.00 22.67
CA ASN A 543 -3.68 -2.67 23.95
C ASN A 543 -2.47 -3.62 23.98
N THR A 544 -1.66 -3.70 22.93
CA THR A 544 -0.39 -4.43 22.98
C THR A 544 0.73 -3.44 23.16
N THR A 545 1.21 -3.32 24.41
CA THR A 545 2.17 -2.29 24.80
C THR A 545 3.30 -2.83 25.65
N VAL A 546 4.47 -2.18 25.60
CA VAL A 546 5.60 -2.47 26.49
C VAL A 546 6.10 -1.18 27.11
N ALA A 547 6.18 -1.12 28.44
CA ALA A 547 6.81 -0.02 29.18
C ALA A 547 8.02 -0.54 29.96
N PHE A 548 9.20 0.05 29.79
CA PHE A 548 10.41 -0.40 30.47
C PHE A 548 10.54 0.27 31.84
N LEU A 549 10.82 -0.53 32.87
CA LEU A 549 10.94 -0.02 34.24
C LEU A 549 12.35 0.54 34.47
N SER A 550 12.43 1.79 34.90
CA SER A 550 13.61 2.69 34.84
C SER A 550 14.81 2.32 35.72
N ALA A 551 14.82 1.19 36.42
CA ALA A 551 15.89 0.82 37.35
C ALA A 551 17.16 0.26 36.69
N LYS A 552 17.13 -0.03 35.37
CA LYS A 552 18.30 -0.49 34.60
C LYS A 552 18.38 0.24 33.26
N SER A 553 19.54 0.83 32.97
CA SER A 553 19.83 1.59 31.74
C SER A 553 20.04 0.72 30.49
N THR A 554 19.55 -0.52 30.48
CA THR A 554 19.84 -1.51 29.44
C THR A 554 18.53 -1.96 28.81
N LEU A 555 18.28 -1.53 27.57
CA LEU A 555 17.10 -1.82 26.77
C LEU A 555 17.49 -2.71 25.60
N PRO A 556 16.60 -3.60 25.12
CA PRO A 556 16.90 -4.39 23.93
C PRO A 556 17.04 -3.45 22.71
N PRO A 557 18.03 -3.65 21.81
CA PRO A 557 18.21 -2.81 20.62
C PRO A 557 17.01 -2.86 19.66
N GLU A 558 16.36 -4.02 19.56
CA GLU A 558 15.11 -4.19 18.85
C GLU A 558 14.18 -5.15 19.60
N MET A 559 12.89 -4.92 19.45
CA MET A 559 11.82 -5.80 19.93
C MET A 559 10.75 -5.91 18.86
N THR A 560 10.24 -7.12 18.66
CA THR A 560 9.21 -7.45 17.68
C THR A 560 8.11 -8.25 18.34
N PHE A 561 6.87 -7.80 18.14
CA PHE A 561 5.68 -8.57 18.47
C PHE A 561 5.09 -9.10 17.17
N THR A 562 4.99 -10.42 17.06
CA THR A 562 4.29 -11.08 15.97
C THR A 562 2.94 -11.55 16.48
N VAL A 563 1.88 -10.94 15.98
CA VAL A 563 0.52 -11.16 16.46
C VAL A 563 -0.34 -11.78 15.37
N THR A 564 -0.88 -12.97 15.60
CA THR A 564 -1.78 -13.64 14.68
C THR A 564 -3.11 -13.96 15.40
N PRO A 565 -4.18 -13.20 15.12
CA PRO A 565 -5.53 -13.47 15.62
C PRO A 565 -6.05 -14.83 15.16
N LEU A 566 -6.97 -15.42 15.95
CA LEU A 566 -7.66 -16.68 15.63
C LEU A 566 -6.72 -17.83 15.24
N ALA A 567 -5.52 -17.82 15.81
CA ALA A 567 -4.49 -18.82 15.59
C ALA A 567 -3.96 -19.30 16.92
N SER A 568 -3.84 -20.62 17.06
CA SER A 568 -3.15 -21.22 18.19
C SER A 568 -1.66 -20.81 18.17
N PRO A 569 -0.99 -20.75 19.34
CA PRO A 569 0.47 -20.74 19.42
C PRO A 569 1.11 -21.75 18.47
N GLY A 570 2.30 -21.45 17.95
CA GLY A 570 2.99 -22.23 16.90
C GLY A 570 3.60 -23.55 17.36
N ASN A 571 3.32 -23.95 18.61
CA ASN A 571 3.75 -25.19 19.24
C ASN A 571 2.53 -26.12 19.37
N PRO A 572 2.70 -27.45 19.39
CA PRO A 572 1.61 -28.39 19.11
C PRO A 572 0.36 -28.14 19.95
N ALA A 573 -0.81 -28.45 19.39
CA ALA A 573 -2.16 -28.29 19.97
C ALA A 573 -2.37 -28.87 21.39
N LEU A 574 -1.35 -29.50 21.96
CA LEU A 574 -1.33 -30.04 23.32
C LEU A 574 -1.13 -28.98 24.40
N GLN A 575 -0.65 -27.78 24.03
CA GLN A 575 -0.40 -26.69 24.98
C GLN A 575 -1.42 -25.56 24.90
N PHE A 576 -2.32 -25.59 23.91
CA PHE A 576 -3.38 -24.62 23.74
C PHE A 576 -4.71 -25.36 23.80
N THR A 577 -5.70 -24.79 24.48
CA THR A 577 -7.08 -25.28 24.41
C THR A 577 -8.03 -24.10 24.26
N ASP A 578 -8.95 -24.21 23.30
CA ASP A 578 -9.97 -23.20 23.01
C ASP A 578 -11.02 -23.05 24.11
N THR A 579 -10.99 -23.92 25.12
CA THR A 579 -11.82 -23.82 26.32
C THR A 579 -11.24 -22.88 27.37
N THR A 580 -9.92 -22.87 27.55
CA THR A 580 -9.26 -22.11 28.64
C THR A 580 -8.31 -21.03 28.12
N ASP A 581 -7.98 -20.97 26.84
CA ASP A 581 -6.96 -20.05 26.34
C ASP A 581 -7.56 -19.07 25.32
N ALA A 582 -6.97 -17.87 25.23
CA ALA A 582 -7.30 -16.95 24.15
C ALA A 582 -6.72 -17.49 22.83
N ASN A 583 -7.56 -17.64 21.81
CA ASN A 583 -7.20 -18.05 20.47
C ASN A 583 -6.50 -16.92 19.70
N ARG A 584 -5.35 -16.47 20.21
CA ARG A 584 -4.42 -15.59 19.48
C ARG A 584 -2.99 -16.02 19.76
N ARG A 585 -2.17 -15.99 18.72
CA ARG A 585 -0.74 -16.22 18.84
C ARG A 585 -0.01 -14.89 18.99
N ILE A 586 0.80 -14.77 20.03
CA ILE A 586 1.68 -13.63 20.25
C ILE A 586 3.09 -14.15 20.44
N THR A 587 3.99 -13.94 19.47
CA THR A 587 5.41 -14.27 19.63
C THR A 587 6.19 -13.00 19.95
N VAL A 588 6.98 -13.01 21.01
CA VAL A 588 7.81 -11.86 21.40
C VAL A 588 9.27 -12.17 21.10
N ASN A 589 9.87 -11.37 20.21
CA ASN A 589 11.28 -11.45 19.88
C ASN A 589 11.97 -10.17 20.34
N TYR A 590 13.17 -10.31 20.90
CA TYR A 590 14.06 -9.19 21.22
C TYR A 590 15.52 -9.65 21.02
N THR A 591 16.41 -8.70 20.75
CA THR A 591 17.84 -8.97 20.59
C THR A 591 18.67 -8.30 21.68
N GLY A 592 19.96 -8.60 21.70
CA GLY A 592 20.94 -8.03 22.63
C GLY A 592 21.12 -8.84 23.93
N ASN A 593 22.03 -8.37 24.78
CA ASN A 593 22.46 -9.03 26.02
C ASN A 593 22.03 -8.25 27.29
N GLU A 594 21.10 -7.31 27.12
CA GLU A 594 20.61 -6.41 28.17
C GLU A 594 19.71 -7.14 29.17
N ASP A 595 19.84 -6.81 30.46
CA ASP A 595 18.97 -7.35 31.52
C ASP A 595 17.83 -6.37 31.78
N TRP A 596 16.94 -6.26 30.79
CA TRP A 596 15.80 -5.35 30.84
C TRP A 596 14.68 -5.89 31.72
N GLU A 597 13.82 -4.98 32.18
CA GLU A 597 12.60 -5.28 32.91
C GLU A 597 11.47 -4.44 32.32
N ALA A 598 10.32 -5.06 32.07
CA ALA A 598 9.20 -4.39 31.44
C ALA A 598 7.84 -4.75 32.05
N ILE A 599 6.92 -3.80 31.95
CA ILE A 599 5.49 -4.04 31.97
C ILE A 599 5.09 -4.42 30.55
N VAL A 600 4.53 -5.62 30.38
CA VAL A 600 4.03 -6.08 29.08
C VAL A 600 2.51 -6.17 29.17
N ARG A 601 1.84 -5.57 28.19
CA ARG A 601 0.41 -5.68 27.97
C ARG A 601 0.15 -6.40 26.66
N ALA A 602 -0.77 -7.35 26.67
CA ALA A 602 -1.22 -8.06 25.48
C ALA A 602 -2.72 -7.83 25.29
N GLY A 603 -3.08 -7.19 24.17
CA GLY A 603 -4.47 -6.98 23.79
C GLY A 603 -5.07 -8.20 23.09
N TYR A 604 -6.39 -8.40 23.26
CA TYR A 604 -7.15 -9.47 22.59
C TYR A 604 -8.58 -9.02 22.26
N LYS A 605 -9.25 -9.72 21.34
CA LYS A 605 -10.64 -9.45 20.90
C LYS A 605 -11.60 -10.45 21.53
N VAL A 606 -12.86 -10.05 21.70
CA VAL A 606 -13.88 -10.89 22.34
C VAL A 606 -14.14 -12.21 21.59
N ASN A 607 -14.03 -12.21 20.27
CA ASN A 607 -14.19 -13.41 19.43
C ASN A 607 -12.97 -14.34 19.47
N GLU A 608 -11.90 -13.97 20.17
CA GLU A 608 -10.72 -14.80 20.41
C GLU A 608 -10.79 -15.49 21.77
N ILE A 609 -11.73 -15.13 22.64
CA ILE A 609 -11.84 -15.69 23.98
C ILE A 609 -12.60 -17.02 23.95
N GLY A 610 -12.00 -18.03 24.59
CA GLY A 610 -12.58 -19.36 24.73
C GLY A 610 -13.88 -19.37 25.52
N SER A 611 -14.78 -20.30 25.20
CA SER A 611 -16.14 -20.32 25.75
C SER A 611 -16.24 -20.46 27.29
N GLN A 612 -15.18 -20.93 27.96
CA GLN A 612 -15.14 -21.10 29.41
C GLN A 612 -14.12 -20.17 30.10
N VAL A 613 -13.54 -19.23 29.36
CA VAL A 613 -12.54 -18.29 29.87
C VAL A 613 -13.23 -17.18 30.65
N ASP A 614 -12.93 -17.08 31.94
CA ASP A 614 -13.16 -15.86 32.70
C ASP A 614 -11.96 -14.92 32.51
N GLU A 615 -12.19 -13.85 31.76
CA GLU A 615 -11.19 -12.82 31.42
C GLU A 615 -10.55 -12.18 32.67
N THR A 616 -11.25 -12.16 33.80
CA THR A 616 -10.73 -11.60 35.06
C THR A 616 -9.62 -12.45 35.70
N HIS A 617 -9.46 -13.69 35.21
CA HIS A 617 -8.49 -14.69 35.67
C HIS A 617 -7.47 -15.08 34.59
N LEU A 618 -7.35 -14.30 33.50
CA LEU A 618 -6.35 -14.56 32.46
C LEU A 618 -4.92 -14.29 32.94
N GLU A 619 -4.01 -15.23 32.73
CA GLU A 619 -2.60 -15.13 33.10
C GLU A 619 -1.68 -15.33 31.89
N PHE A 620 -0.43 -14.88 32.03
CA PHE A 620 0.60 -15.07 31.02
C PHE A 620 1.33 -16.39 31.22
N PHE A 621 1.45 -17.16 30.15
CA PHE A 621 2.29 -18.34 30.07
C PHE A 621 3.31 -18.17 28.95
N GLU A 622 4.56 -18.55 29.20
CA GLU A 622 5.55 -18.75 28.15
C GLU A 622 5.36 -20.15 27.56
N ALA A 623 4.97 -20.22 26.30
CA ALA A 623 4.75 -21.46 25.57
C ALA A 623 5.90 -21.77 24.60
N THR A 624 6.45 -22.98 24.72
CA THR A 624 7.50 -23.56 23.86
C THR A 624 6.98 -24.80 23.15
N ALA A 625 7.79 -25.54 22.38
CA ALA A 625 7.33 -26.82 21.81
C ALA A 625 6.99 -27.88 22.88
N ALA A 626 7.57 -27.78 24.07
CA ALA A 626 7.56 -28.82 25.09
C ALA A 626 6.78 -28.47 26.38
N SER A 627 6.66 -27.18 26.72
CA SER A 627 5.98 -26.75 27.95
C SER A 627 5.28 -25.39 27.79
N ALA A 628 4.24 -25.20 28.61
CA ALA A 628 3.65 -23.90 28.92
C ALA A 628 3.95 -23.57 30.38
N LYS A 629 4.79 -22.55 30.61
CA LYS A 629 5.25 -22.14 31.94
C LYS A 629 4.54 -20.85 32.36
N ASN A 630 3.84 -20.88 33.49
CA ASN A 630 3.22 -19.68 34.06
C ASN A 630 4.29 -18.62 34.38
N LEU A 631 4.03 -17.37 34.00
CA LEU A 631 4.90 -16.24 34.31
C LEU A 631 4.46 -15.61 35.63
N ASN A 632 5.18 -15.90 36.71
CA ASN A 632 4.86 -15.41 38.05
C ASN A 632 5.92 -14.41 38.54
N THR A 633 5.72 -13.12 38.22
CA THR A 633 6.64 -12.04 38.62
C THR A 633 6.44 -11.58 40.07
N SER A 634 5.40 -12.07 40.77
CA SER A 634 5.18 -11.77 42.19
C SER A 634 6.26 -12.39 43.09
N LEU A 635 6.92 -13.46 42.61
CA LEU A 635 8.10 -14.08 43.25
C LEU A 635 9.29 -13.13 43.38
N LEU A 636 9.39 -12.11 42.51
CA LEU A 636 10.43 -11.07 42.59
C LEU A 636 9.96 -9.86 43.38
N ASN A 637 8.72 -9.43 43.15
CA ASN A 637 8.10 -8.32 43.84
C ASN A 637 6.61 -8.64 44.06
N PRO A 638 6.15 -8.86 45.30
CA PRO A 638 4.75 -9.15 45.59
C PRO A 638 3.74 -8.10 45.10
N SER A 639 4.22 -6.87 44.82
CA SER A 639 3.40 -5.80 44.25
C SER A 639 3.13 -5.96 42.75
N ASN A 640 3.85 -6.85 42.06
CA ASN A 640 3.58 -7.19 40.67
C ASN A 640 2.29 -8.01 40.60
N GLN A 641 1.21 -7.33 40.24
CA GLN A 641 -0.12 -7.90 40.12
C GLN A 641 -0.60 -7.76 38.67
N TYR A 642 -1.42 -8.71 38.22
CA TYR A 642 -2.05 -8.62 36.91
C TYR A 642 -3.08 -7.48 36.88
N VAL A 643 -3.06 -6.70 35.81
CA VAL A 643 -4.12 -5.74 35.48
C VAL A 643 -4.85 -6.24 34.23
N ARG A 644 -6.18 -6.24 34.26
CA ARG A 644 -7.00 -6.85 33.20
C ARG A 644 -8.16 -5.95 32.83
N LYS A 645 -8.56 -6.03 31.57
CA LYS A 645 -9.80 -5.46 31.06
C LYS A 645 -10.43 -6.49 30.12
N SER A 646 -11.69 -6.84 30.37
CA SER A 646 -12.48 -7.67 29.47
C SER A 646 -12.67 -7.02 28.11
N ALA A 647 -12.68 -7.83 27.05
CA ALA A 647 -12.98 -7.40 25.71
C ALA A 647 -14.49 -7.21 25.51
N THR A 648 -14.86 -6.36 24.55
CA THR A 648 -16.23 -6.23 24.06
C THR A 648 -16.24 -6.31 22.53
N ASN A 649 -17.44 -6.28 21.93
CA ASN A 649 -17.56 -6.18 20.47
C ASN A 649 -17.03 -4.86 19.90
N ALA A 650 -16.81 -3.84 20.73
CA ALA A 650 -16.38 -2.50 20.30
C ALA A 650 -14.97 -2.13 20.79
N GLU A 651 -14.41 -2.85 21.76
CA GLU A 651 -13.13 -2.53 22.38
C GLU A 651 -12.33 -3.79 22.67
N MET A 652 -11.01 -3.75 22.43
CA MET A 652 -10.11 -4.84 22.83
C MET A 652 -10.01 -4.94 24.35
N GLY A 653 -9.95 -6.17 24.84
CA GLY A 653 -9.53 -6.50 26.19
C GLY A 653 -8.01 -6.51 26.30
N TYR A 654 -7.49 -6.63 27.51
CA TYR A 654 -6.06 -6.82 27.73
C TYR A 654 -5.75 -7.56 29.03
N VAL A 655 -4.56 -8.16 29.05
CA VAL A 655 -3.87 -8.61 30.25
C VAL A 655 -2.54 -7.87 30.32
N GLU A 656 -2.17 -7.38 31.50
CA GLU A 656 -0.92 -6.66 31.75
C GLU A 656 -0.21 -7.24 32.97
N LEU A 657 1.10 -7.43 32.86
CA LEU A 657 1.95 -7.90 33.96
C LEU A 657 3.25 -7.08 34.05
N PRO A 658 3.51 -6.44 35.21
CA PRO A 658 4.79 -5.83 35.52
C PRO A 658 5.89 -6.86 35.83
N GLY A 659 7.15 -6.49 35.56
CA GLY A 659 8.32 -7.22 36.02
C GLY A 659 8.80 -8.36 35.13
N ILE A 660 8.37 -8.40 33.86
CA ILE A 660 8.85 -9.40 32.89
C ILE A 660 10.30 -9.11 32.52
N ARG A 661 11.13 -10.15 32.47
CA ARG A 661 12.58 -10.08 32.23
C ARG A 661 13.03 -11.12 31.20
N PRO A 662 14.17 -10.91 30.52
CA PRO A 662 14.72 -11.88 29.56
C PRO A 662 15.35 -13.10 30.25
N THR A 663 15.38 -14.27 29.61
CA THR A 663 15.99 -15.55 30.10
C THR A 663 17.52 -15.58 30.19
N LYS A 664 18.17 -14.47 30.54
CA LYS A 664 19.64 -14.38 30.60
C LYS A 664 20.25 -15.32 31.69
N PRO A 665 21.39 -16.02 31.42
CA PRO A 665 22.03 -16.94 32.38
C PRO A 665 22.76 -16.30 33.58
N SER A 666 22.93 -14.97 33.62
CA SER A 666 23.88 -14.32 34.55
C SER A 666 23.24 -13.75 35.82
N SER A 667 21.99 -14.08 36.14
CA SER A 667 21.29 -13.55 37.33
C SER A 667 20.42 -14.63 37.98
N PRO A 668 20.41 -14.75 39.31
CA PRO A 668 19.74 -15.83 40.05
C PRO A 668 18.22 -15.62 40.16
N TYR A 669 17.55 -15.24 39.07
CA TYR A 669 16.09 -15.07 39.09
C TYR A 669 15.39 -16.43 38.96
N PRO A 670 14.25 -16.63 39.65
CA PRO A 670 13.45 -17.84 39.48
C PRO A 670 13.01 -18.02 38.02
N VAL A 671 13.14 -19.23 37.49
CA VAL A 671 12.73 -19.59 36.11
C VAL A 671 11.30 -19.13 35.74
N PRO A 672 10.29 -19.20 36.65
CA PRO A 672 8.94 -18.69 36.36
C PRO A 672 8.83 -17.18 36.13
N THR A 673 9.88 -16.39 36.37
CA THR A 673 9.85 -14.92 36.22
C THR A 673 10.46 -14.43 34.91
N LEU A 674 11.03 -15.34 34.11
CA LEU A 674 11.78 -15.04 32.90
C LEU A 674 10.95 -15.37 31.65
N PHE A 675 11.16 -14.64 30.56
CA PHE A 675 10.57 -14.91 29.24
C PHE A 675 11.68 -14.92 28.19
N ALA A 676 11.73 -15.92 27.31
CA ALA A 676 12.75 -16.02 26.27
C ALA A 676 12.30 -15.40 24.94
N SER A 677 13.26 -14.82 24.23
CA SER A 677 13.06 -14.33 22.86
C SER A 677 12.66 -15.48 21.94
N GLY A 678 11.64 -15.26 21.11
CA GLY A 678 11.15 -16.23 20.13
C GLY A 678 10.06 -17.17 20.63
N ASN A 679 9.75 -17.14 21.94
CA ASN A 679 8.66 -17.94 22.51
C ASN A 679 7.30 -17.24 22.38
N ASP A 680 6.24 -18.03 22.46
CA ASP A 680 4.88 -17.53 22.40
C ASP A 680 4.40 -17.11 23.81
N LEU A 681 3.78 -15.94 23.90
CA LEU A 681 3.06 -15.45 25.07
C LEU A 681 1.60 -15.90 24.99
N LEU A 682 1.29 -16.96 25.72
CA LEU A 682 -0.05 -17.55 25.82
C LEU A 682 -0.87 -16.84 26.90
N LEU A 683 -2.13 -16.50 26.59
CA LEU A 683 -3.10 -16.00 27.55
C LEU A 683 -4.00 -17.15 27.98
N ARG A 684 -3.89 -17.59 29.24
CA ARG A 684 -4.59 -18.76 29.76
C ARG A 684 -5.44 -18.41 30.97
N TYR A 685 -6.67 -18.89 30.97
CA TYR A 685 -7.54 -18.94 32.14
C TYR A 685 -6.96 -19.93 33.14
N SER A 686 -6.53 -19.39 34.28
CA SER A 686 -6.16 -20.18 35.45
C SER A 686 -7.21 -19.88 36.52
N PRO A 687 -8.25 -20.71 36.68
CA PRO A 687 -9.10 -20.60 37.84
C PRO A 687 -8.20 -20.94 39.01
N GLY A 688 -7.76 -19.95 39.78
CA GLY A 688 -7.08 -20.14 41.04
C GLY A 688 -8.00 -20.80 42.07
N ASN A 689 -8.58 -21.96 41.76
CA ASN A 689 -9.50 -22.66 42.63
C ASN A 689 -8.72 -23.16 43.84
N PRO A 690 -9.05 -22.70 45.06
CA PRO A 690 -8.50 -23.30 46.26
C PRO A 690 -8.77 -24.81 46.24
N TYR A 691 -7.70 -25.60 46.32
CA TYR A 691 -7.76 -27.05 46.52
C TYR A 691 -7.07 -27.42 47.83
N LEU A 692 -7.61 -28.42 48.53
CA LEU A 692 -6.96 -28.99 49.70
C LEU A 692 -5.84 -29.93 49.26
N ILE A 693 -4.77 -29.98 50.06
CA ILE A 693 -3.64 -30.88 49.82
C ILE A 693 -3.64 -32.03 50.83
N LEU A 694 -3.41 -33.24 50.33
CA LEU A 694 -3.19 -34.44 51.16
C LEU A 694 -1.78 -34.97 50.91
N SER A 695 -0.97 -35.00 51.98
CA SER A 695 0.25 -35.81 52.03
C SER A 695 -0.07 -37.07 52.81
N ALA A 696 -0.06 -38.23 52.15
CA ALA A 696 -0.34 -39.51 52.77
C ALA A 696 0.65 -40.58 52.30
N ARG A 697 0.90 -41.55 53.17
CA ARG A 697 1.69 -42.75 52.87
C ARG A 697 0.89 -43.99 53.19
N VAL A 698 0.96 -44.99 52.32
CA VAL A 698 0.37 -46.31 52.49
C VAL A 698 1.23 -47.35 51.78
N LEU A 699 1.26 -48.58 52.28
CA LEU A 699 1.96 -49.70 51.63
C LEU A 699 0.97 -50.77 51.23
N LEU A 700 1.27 -51.49 50.16
CA LEU A 700 0.50 -52.59 49.62
C LEU A 700 1.26 -53.89 49.90
N GLU A 701 0.60 -54.89 50.52
CA GLU A 701 1.25 -56.16 50.90
C GLU A 701 1.91 -56.87 49.72
N GLY A 702 1.23 -56.92 48.58
CA GLY A 702 1.67 -57.67 47.42
C GLY A 702 3.02 -57.19 46.84
N PRO A 703 3.13 -55.95 46.36
CA PRO A 703 4.36 -55.45 45.74
C PRO A 703 5.49 -55.20 46.75
N TYR A 704 5.24 -55.28 48.07
CA TYR A 704 6.25 -54.99 49.06
C TYR A 704 7.34 -56.08 49.11
N ARG A 705 8.58 -55.68 48.82
CA ARG A 705 9.78 -56.54 48.88
C ARG A 705 11.02 -55.72 49.22
N ASP A 706 11.89 -56.27 50.06
CA ASP A 706 13.21 -55.70 50.37
C ASP A 706 13.17 -54.22 50.85
N GLY A 707 12.16 -53.85 51.64
CA GLY A 707 12.05 -52.51 52.24
C GLY A 707 11.38 -51.44 51.37
N SER A 708 10.88 -51.80 50.18
CA SER A 708 10.14 -50.90 49.28
C SER A 708 9.05 -51.64 48.51
N MET A 709 8.19 -50.93 47.78
CA MET A 709 7.26 -51.56 46.85
C MET A 709 7.86 -51.64 45.45
N ALA A 710 7.72 -52.82 44.85
CA ALA A 710 8.02 -53.07 43.45
C ALA A 710 7.15 -52.20 42.55
N TYR A 711 7.75 -51.62 41.51
CA TYR A 711 7.05 -50.86 40.47
C TYR A 711 7.19 -51.58 39.12
N ASP A 712 6.98 -52.89 39.14
CA ASP A 712 7.18 -53.77 37.98
C ASP A 712 6.20 -53.41 36.84
N LEU A 713 4.93 -53.11 37.16
CA LEU A 713 3.95 -52.61 36.19
C LEU A 713 4.44 -51.36 35.44
N ARG A 714 5.09 -50.43 36.15
CA ARG A 714 5.68 -49.24 35.54
C ARG A 714 6.88 -49.59 34.66
N THR A 715 7.73 -50.51 35.10
CA THR A 715 8.92 -50.97 34.36
C THR A 715 8.52 -51.70 33.07
N LEU A 716 7.41 -52.44 33.10
CA LEU A 716 6.81 -53.13 31.96
C LEU A 716 5.89 -52.25 31.11
N ASN A 717 5.71 -50.97 31.47
CA ASN A 717 4.78 -50.03 30.82
C ASN A 717 3.32 -50.53 30.76
N LEU A 718 2.87 -51.24 31.79
CA LEU A 718 1.51 -51.79 31.90
C LEU A 718 0.53 -50.82 32.56
N ILE A 719 1.01 -49.75 33.20
CA ILE A 719 0.14 -48.72 33.80
C ILE A 719 -0.33 -47.77 32.70
N ASP A 720 -1.63 -47.73 32.46
CA ASP A 720 -2.23 -46.84 31.46
C ASP A 720 -2.13 -45.36 31.84
N SER A 721 -2.04 -44.51 30.80
CA SER A 721 -2.05 -43.04 30.92
C SER A 721 -3.32 -42.45 31.54
N ILE A 722 -4.38 -43.26 31.67
CA ILE A 722 -5.65 -42.90 32.30
C ILE A 722 -5.97 -44.05 33.25
N ALA A 723 -6.38 -43.75 34.48
CA ALA A 723 -6.78 -44.80 35.41
C ALA A 723 -7.84 -45.71 34.76
N PRO A 724 -7.68 -47.05 34.79
CA PRO A 724 -8.60 -47.96 34.12
C PRO A 724 -10.05 -47.82 34.63
N ASN A 725 -11.02 -48.15 33.77
CA ASN A 725 -12.43 -48.03 34.12
C ASN A 725 -12.92 -49.21 34.99
N ILE A 726 -12.32 -49.37 36.16
CA ILE A 726 -12.59 -50.43 37.15
C ILE A 726 -12.78 -49.79 38.53
N MET A 727 -13.43 -50.49 39.46
CA MET A 727 -13.50 -50.07 40.86
C MET A 727 -12.09 -50.18 41.50
N PRO A 728 -11.63 -49.23 42.33
CA PRO A 728 -12.26 -47.98 42.75
C PRO A 728 -12.01 -46.78 41.83
N TYR A 729 -11.18 -46.91 40.80
CA TYR A 729 -10.74 -45.79 39.95
C TYR A 729 -11.89 -45.08 39.24
N ASN A 730 -12.97 -45.80 38.93
CA ASN A 730 -14.18 -45.26 38.31
C ASN A 730 -15.07 -44.43 39.25
N LEU A 731 -14.75 -44.35 40.55
CA LEU A 731 -15.43 -43.48 41.51
C LEU A 731 -15.05 -42.01 41.34
N ASP A 732 -13.87 -41.72 40.78
CA ASP A 732 -13.48 -40.37 40.39
C ASP A 732 -14.16 -40.01 39.06
N THR A 733 -15.12 -39.08 39.12
CA THR A 733 -15.85 -38.62 37.94
C THR A 733 -14.96 -37.87 36.94
N ASN A 734 -13.79 -37.39 37.37
CA ASN A 734 -12.83 -36.67 36.52
C ASN A 734 -11.80 -37.59 35.84
N ARG A 735 -11.86 -38.90 36.06
CA ARG A 735 -10.91 -39.90 35.53
C ARG A 735 -10.53 -39.72 34.06
N LEU A 736 -11.50 -39.40 33.19
CA LEU A 736 -11.24 -39.22 31.74
C LEU A 736 -10.46 -37.94 31.40
N PHE A 737 -10.47 -36.94 32.28
CA PHE A 737 -9.77 -35.66 32.11
C PHE A 737 -8.34 -35.69 32.70
N GLU A 738 -8.01 -36.74 33.45
CA GLU A 738 -6.78 -36.88 34.24
C GLU A 738 -5.74 -37.75 33.52
N LYS A 739 -5.40 -37.33 32.30
CA LYS A 739 -4.46 -38.08 31.45
C LYS A 739 -3.00 -37.77 31.76
N VAL A 740 -2.24 -38.79 32.12
CA VAL A 740 -0.80 -38.76 32.39
C VAL A 740 -0.02 -39.00 31.11
N ARG A 741 0.63 -37.96 30.57
CA ARG A 741 1.34 -38.05 29.28
C ARG A 741 2.67 -38.79 29.37
N VAL A 742 3.37 -38.70 30.49
CA VAL A 742 4.60 -39.44 30.79
C VAL A 742 4.43 -40.02 32.19
N MET A 743 4.39 -41.34 32.29
CA MET A 743 4.24 -42.00 33.59
C MET A 743 5.49 -41.74 34.43
N PRO A 744 5.38 -41.14 35.64
CA PRO A 744 6.55 -40.86 36.46
C PRO A 744 7.35 -42.13 36.81
N ASP A 745 8.62 -41.97 37.14
CA ASP A 745 9.44 -43.08 37.61
C ASP A 745 9.00 -43.52 39.01
N SER A 746 9.23 -44.78 39.37
CA SER A 746 8.92 -45.36 40.69
C SER A 746 7.42 -45.42 41.07
N ILE A 747 6.50 -45.29 40.11
CA ILE A 747 5.06 -45.51 40.35
C ILE A 747 4.76 -47.00 40.43
N VAL A 748 4.14 -47.43 41.52
CA VAL A 748 3.71 -48.82 41.74
C VAL A 748 2.40 -49.09 41.00
N ASP A 749 1.39 -48.25 41.21
CA ASP A 749 0.08 -48.35 40.58
C ASP A 749 -0.73 -47.03 40.75
N TRP A 750 -1.93 -47.00 40.16
CA TRP A 750 -3.01 -46.09 40.50
C TRP A 750 -3.60 -46.40 41.89
N ALA A 751 -4.10 -45.38 42.57
CA ALA A 751 -4.89 -45.52 43.79
C ALA A 751 -6.02 -44.49 43.78
N THR A 752 -7.08 -44.71 44.57
CA THR A 752 -8.14 -43.72 44.77
C THR A 752 -8.16 -43.29 46.21
N VAL A 753 -7.96 -41.99 46.44
CA VAL A 753 -8.24 -41.36 47.72
C VAL A 753 -9.71 -41.01 47.77
N GLU A 754 -10.39 -41.45 48.81
CA GLU A 754 -11.71 -41.01 49.18
C GLU A 754 -11.59 -40.16 50.46
N VAL A 755 -12.14 -38.94 50.44
CA VAL A 755 -12.30 -38.13 51.65
C VAL A 755 -13.78 -37.96 51.96
N ARG A 756 -14.15 -38.17 53.22
CA ARG A 756 -15.54 -38.10 53.69
C ARG A 756 -15.67 -37.23 54.93
N SER A 757 -16.79 -36.51 55.02
CA SER A 757 -17.09 -35.55 56.11
C SER A 757 -17.59 -36.23 57.38
N GLU A 758 -18.12 -37.45 57.28
CA GLU A 758 -18.69 -38.20 58.40
C GLU A 758 -18.12 -39.62 58.47
N PHE A 759 -18.21 -40.26 59.63
CA PHE A 759 -17.67 -41.60 59.87
C PHE A 759 -18.34 -42.68 58.99
N SER A 760 -19.68 -42.67 58.96
CA SER A 760 -20.49 -43.52 58.10
C SER A 760 -21.43 -42.65 57.24
N GLY A 761 -21.18 -42.58 55.94
CA GLY A 761 -21.94 -41.72 55.03
C GLY A 761 -21.28 -40.35 54.80
N GLY A 762 -22.09 -39.30 54.72
CA GLY A 762 -21.67 -37.93 54.41
C GLY A 762 -21.32 -37.68 52.94
N ASN A 763 -20.90 -36.44 52.66
CA ASN A 763 -20.37 -36.08 51.35
C ASN A 763 -19.01 -36.74 51.15
N LYS A 764 -18.88 -37.48 50.04
CA LYS A 764 -17.66 -38.20 49.65
C LYS A 764 -17.07 -37.53 48.42
N THR A 765 -15.77 -37.30 48.44
CA THR A 765 -14.99 -36.83 47.29
C THR A 765 -13.94 -37.86 46.96
N PHE A 766 -13.86 -38.24 45.68
CA PHE A 766 -12.90 -39.22 45.17
C PHE A 766 -11.87 -38.51 44.30
N ARG A 767 -10.60 -38.92 44.42
CA ARG A 767 -9.50 -38.42 43.61
C ARG A 767 -8.55 -39.57 43.28
N ASN A 768 -8.33 -39.82 41.99
CA ASN A 768 -7.33 -40.78 41.54
C ASN A 768 -5.91 -40.19 41.67
N CYS A 769 -4.99 -40.96 42.21
CA CYS A 769 -3.61 -40.56 42.41
C CYS A 769 -2.67 -41.72 42.10
N PHE A 770 -1.36 -41.47 42.20
CA PHE A 770 -0.37 -42.52 42.11
C PHE A 770 0.14 -42.92 43.47
N ILE A 771 0.50 -44.20 43.61
CA ILE A 771 1.29 -44.70 44.73
C ILE A 771 2.73 -44.94 44.27
N ARG A 772 3.70 -44.43 45.02
CA ARG A 772 5.14 -44.60 44.75
C ARG A 772 5.74 -45.79 45.49
N SER A 773 6.93 -46.21 45.07
CA SER A 773 7.69 -47.30 45.70
C SER A 773 8.01 -47.09 47.19
N ASP A 774 8.02 -45.85 47.66
CA ASP A 774 8.19 -45.46 49.07
C ASP A 774 6.86 -45.35 49.84
N GLY A 775 5.74 -45.72 49.21
CA GLY A 775 4.40 -45.66 49.77
C GLY A 775 3.73 -44.30 49.71
N MET A 776 4.41 -43.25 49.24
CA MET A 776 3.79 -41.93 49.16
C MET A 776 2.68 -41.92 48.10
N LEU A 777 1.53 -41.38 48.48
CA LEU A 777 0.48 -40.99 47.53
C LEU A 777 0.82 -39.62 46.96
N VAL A 778 0.89 -39.54 45.63
CA VAL A 778 1.29 -38.34 44.89
C VAL A 778 0.32 -38.02 43.76
N ASP A 779 0.24 -36.75 43.39
CA ASP A 779 -0.54 -36.30 42.24
C ASP A 779 0.05 -36.82 40.92
N LEU A 780 -0.58 -36.48 39.79
CA LEU A 780 -0.24 -37.01 38.46
C LEU A 780 1.15 -36.59 37.95
N ASP A 781 1.81 -35.65 38.62
CA ASP A 781 3.20 -35.26 38.36
C ASP A 781 4.24 -36.19 39.02
N GLY A 782 3.79 -37.14 39.84
CA GLY A 782 4.61 -38.11 40.56
C GLY A 782 5.39 -37.54 41.75
N LYS A 783 5.15 -36.29 42.15
CA LYS A 783 5.95 -35.61 43.19
C LYS A 783 5.11 -34.80 44.16
N SER A 784 4.10 -34.09 43.68
CA SER A 784 3.26 -33.21 44.49
C SER A 784 2.36 -34.02 45.42
N PRO A 785 2.02 -33.50 46.62
CA PRO A 785 0.91 -34.01 47.42
C PRO A 785 -0.39 -34.02 46.59
N VAL A 786 -1.31 -34.93 46.91
CA VAL A 786 -2.56 -35.11 46.15
C VAL A 786 -3.42 -33.85 46.29
N ALA A 787 -3.78 -33.22 45.17
CA ALA A 787 -4.72 -32.11 45.14
C ALA A 787 -6.18 -32.63 45.13
N LEU A 788 -6.90 -32.36 46.21
CA LEU A 788 -8.30 -32.72 46.38
C LEU A 788 -9.18 -31.56 45.90
N PRO A 789 -10.26 -31.82 45.13
CA PRO A 789 -11.14 -30.79 44.58
C PRO A 789 -12.11 -30.22 45.64
N LEU A 790 -11.56 -29.75 46.75
CA LEU A 790 -12.24 -29.16 47.90
C LEU A 790 -11.68 -27.76 48.19
N SER A 791 -12.56 -26.79 48.42
CA SER A 791 -12.20 -25.37 48.51
C SER A 791 -12.13 -24.81 49.94
N SER A 792 -12.57 -25.57 50.94
CA SER A 792 -12.67 -25.12 52.34
C SER A 792 -11.88 -26.05 53.26
N PRO A 793 -10.90 -25.56 54.06
CA PRO A 793 -10.23 -26.35 55.07
C PRO A 793 -11.22 -26.93 56.08
N ASP A 794 -11.14 -28.24 56.31
CA ASP A 794 -11.96 -28.94 57.30
C ASP A 794 -11.30 -30.29 57.69
N SER A 795 -11.85 -30.97 58.69
CA SER A 795 -11.40 -32.29 59.11
C SER A 795 -12.19 -33.39 58.39
N PHE A 796 -11.48 -34.29 57.70
CA PHE A 796 -12.09 -35.37 56.92
C PHE A 796 -11.56 -36.72 57.34
N TYR A 797 -12.39 -37.76 57.31
CA TYR A 797 -11.86 -39.11 57.30
C TYR A 797 -11.25 -39.41 55.93
N VAL A 798 -10.03 -39.93 55.92
CA VAL A 798 -9.30 -40.26 54.70
C VAL A 798 -9.36 -41.78 54.52
N VAL A 799 -9.79 -42.20 53.34
CA VAL A 799 -9.87 -43.59 52.91
C VAL A 799 -8.94 -43.77 51.70
N VAL A 800 -8.10 -44.79 51.75
CA VAL A 800 -7.32 -45.21 50.57
C VAL A 800 -7.92 -46.49 50.03
N ARG A 801 -8.19 -46.48 48.72
CA ARG A 801 -8.71 -47.63 47.98
C ARG A 801 -7.75 -48.02 46.87
N HIS A 802 -7.67 -49.31 46.62
CA HIS A 802 -6.91 -49.90 45.53
C HIS A 802 -7.78 -50.96 44.84
N ARG A 803 -7.46 -51.31 43.59
CA ARG A 803 -8.27 -52.22 42.77
C ARG A 803 -8.34 -53.67 43.28
N ASN A 804 -7.34 -54.09 44.06
CA ASN A 804 -7.19 -55.48 44.55
C ASN A 804 -6.65 -55.59 46.00
N HIS A 805 -6.72 -54.52 46.78
CA HIS A 805 -6.35 -54.52 48.20
C HIS A 805 -7.48 -53.91 49.03
N LEU A 806 -7.70 -54.44 50.25
CA LEU A 806 -8.75 -53.96 51.15
C LEU A 806 -8.53 -52.49 51.50
N ALA A 807 -9.59 -51.69 51.33
CA ALA A 807 -9.58 -50.28 51.66
C ALA A 807 -9.32 -50.05 53.17
N VAL A 808 -8.57 -48.99 53.48
CA VAL A 808 -8.24 -48.58 54.86
C VAL A 808 -8.70 -47.15 55.09
N MET A 809 -9.15 -46.84 56.30
CA MET A 809 -9.67 -45.53 56.69
C MET A 809 -9.03 -45.05 57.99
N THR A 810 -8.87 -43.74 58.14
CA THR A 810 -8.40 -43.17 59.41
C THR A 810 -9.41 -43.39 60.54
N SER A 811 -8.93 -43.65 61.77
CA SER A 811 -9.79 -43.84 62.96
C SER A 811 -10.42 -42.54 63.45
N SER A 812 -9.82 -41.40 63.09
CA SER A 812 -10.30 -40.04 63.39
C SER A 812 -10.18 -39.13 62.16
N PRO A 813 -10.96 -38.03 62.07
CA PRO A 813 -10.82 -37.03 61.01
C PRO A 813 -9.43 -36.37 61.02
N VAL A 814 -8.89 -36.10 59.83
CA VAL A 814 -7.62 -35.43 59.59
C VAL A 814 -7.90 -34.04 59.03
N LEU A 815 -7.29 -33.01 59.63
CA LEU A 815 -7.42 -31.64 59.15
C LEU A 815 -6.70 -31.47 57.81
N LEU A 816 -7.45 -31.17 56.75
CA LEU A 816 -6.93 -30.88 55.42
C LEU A 816 -6.89 -29.37 55.19
N ARG A 817 -5.79 -28.87 54.62
CA ARG A 817 -5.53 -27.43 54.44
C ARG A 817 -5.39 -27.09 52.96
N LEU A 818 -5.64 -25.83 52.63
CA LEU A 818 -5.36 -25.28 51.30
C LEU A 818 -3.86 -25.32 51.02
N LYS A 819 -3.50 -25.44 49.75
CA LYS A 819 -2.11 -25.28 49.32
C LYS A 819 -1.62 -23.86 49.65
N SER A 820 -0.57 -23.76 50.47
CA SER A 820 0.20 -22.53 50.70
C SER A 820 1.57 -22.62 50.04
N ASP A 821 2.12 -21.48 49.62
CA ASP A 821 3.42 -21.39 48.93
C ASP A 821 4.61 -21.87 49.79
N SER A 822 4.46 -21.86 51.11
CA SER A 822 5.35 -22.56 52.03
C SER A 822 4.68 -23.87 52.48
N GLN A 823 5.19 -25.04 52.05
CA GLN A 823 4.75 -26.35 52.56
C GLN A 823 5.16 -26.61 54.04
N THR A 824 5.50 -25.55 54.79
CA THR A 824 5.88 -25.61 56.19
C THR A 824 4.69 -26.06 57.04
N GLY A 825 4.79 -27.25 57.64
CA GLY A 825 3.75 -27.80 58.54
C GLY A 825 2.71 -28.70 57.86
N LEU A 826 2.95 -29.18 56.63
CA LEU A 826 2.20 -30.29 56.07
C LEU A 826 2.71 -31.61 56.69
N GLU A 827 1.94 -32.18 57.61
CA GLU A 827 2.25 -33.48 58.20
C GLU A 827 1.83 -34.60 57.24
N THR A 828 2.71 -35.57 57.02
CA THR A 828 2.38 -36.76 56.23
C THR A 828 1.53 -37.71 57.06
N LEU A 829 0.33 -38.01 56.57
CA LEU A 829 -0.54 -39.03 57.11
C LEU A 829 0.02 -40.42 56.80
N ASP A 830 0.77 -41.01 57.74
CA ASP A 830 1.39 -42.33 57.56
C ASP A 830 0.45 -43.47 57.95
N MET A 831 -0.31 -43.98 56.97
CA MET A 831 -1.30 -45.05 57.12
C MET A 831 -0.67 -46.45 57.25
N THR A 832 0.66 -46.55 57.41
CA THR A 832 1.36 -47.76 57.86
C THR A 832 1.40 -47.87 59.39
N ASN A 833 0.97 -46.82 60.10
CA ASN A 833 0.82 -46.80 61.56
C ASN A 833 -0.58 -47.26 61.97
N GLU A 834 -0.68 -48.42 62.60
CA GLU A 834 -1.94 -49.03 63.00
C GLU A 834 -2.76 -48.19 63.98
N THR A 835 -2.13 -47.28 64.74
CA THR A 835 -2.82 -46.46 65.75
C THR A 835 -3.76 -45.42 65.16
N ILE A 836 -3.53 -45.01 63.91
CA ILE A 836 -4.36 -44.01 63.21
C ILE A 836 -5.39 -44.64 62.27
N ILE A 837 -5.43 -45.97 62.19
CA ILE A 837 -6.30 -46.72 61.28
C ILE A 837 -7.52 -47.24 62.02
N LEU A 838 -8.70 -47.06 61.42
CA LEU A 838 -9.94 -47.65 61.91
C LEU A 838 -9.77 -49.17 61.94
N GLY A 839 -10.11 -49.81 63.06
CA GLY A 839 -9.91 -51.26 63.29
C GLY A 839 -8.47 -51.66 63.68
N GLY A 840 -7.54 -50.70 63.75
CA GLY A 840 -6.18 -50.94 64.24
C GLY A 840 -5.40 -51.96 63.41
N ALA A 841 -4.52 -52.73 64.07
CA ALA A 841 -3.69 -53.75 63.42
C ALA A 841 -4.50 -54.84 62.70
N GLU A 842 -5.75 -55.10 63.13
CA GLU A 842 -6.61 -56.11 62.51
C GLU A 842 -7.11 -55.69 61.11
N ALA A 843 -7.24 -54.38 60.85
CA ALA A 843 -7.60 -53.86 59.54
C ALA A 843 -6.43 -53.85 58.54
N LEU A 844 -5.21 -54.11 59.02
CA LEU A 844 -3.98 -54.08 58.24
C LEU A 844 -3.32 -55.46 58.17
N LYS A 845 -2.31 -55.59 57.32
CA LYS A 845 -1.42 -56.75 57.28
C LYS A 845 -0.04 -56.39 57.79
N ALA A 846 0.51 -57.19 58.70
CA ALA A 846 1.93 -57.15 59.04
C ALA A 846 2.75 -57.71 57.86
N ILE A 847 3.53 -56.86 57.19
CA ILE A 847 4.24 -57.19 55.94
C ILE A 847 5.75 -57.28 56.11
N ALA A 848 6.32 -56.63 57.13
CA ALA A 848 7.72 -56.74 57.49
C ALA A 848 7.99 -56.27 58.93
N LEU A 849 9.21 -56.47 59.40
CA LEU A 849 9.74 -55.87 60.63
C LEU A 849 10.79 -54.82 60.26
N ARG A 850 10.77 -53.68 60.95
CA ARG A 850 11.87 -52.71 60.93
C ARG A 850 13.04 -53.26 61.76
N PRO A 851 14.27 -52.72 61.58
CA PRO A 851 15.43 -53.11 62.41
C PRO A 851 15.24 -52.93 63.92
N ASP A 852 14.27 -52.13 64.35
CA ASP A 852 13.89 -51.91 65.76
C ASP A 852 12.79 -52.86 66.27
N ASN A 853 12.48 -53.92 65.52
CA ASN A 853 11.38 -54.87 65.73
C ASN A 853 9.96 -54.27 65.66
N SER A 854 9.78 -53.00 65.28
CA SER A 854 8.44 -52.49 64.98
C SER A 854 7.88 -53.11 63.71
N ILE A 855 6.57 -53.37 63.70
CA ILE A 855 5.90 -53.98 62.56
C ILE A 855 5.64 -52.92 61.50
N ILE A 856 5.93 -53.25 60.24
CA ILE A 856 5.50 -52.48 59.08
C ILE A 856 4.17 -53.07 58.63
N TYR A 857 3.15 -52.22 58.57
CA TYR A 857 1.83 -52.60 58.12
C TYR A 857 1.55 -52.11 56.69
N GLY A 858 0.76 -52.89 55.95
CA GLY A 858 0.23 -52.53 54.63
C GLY A 858 -1.24 -52.89 54.48
N MET A 859 -1.86 -52.43 53.40
CA MET A 859 -3.20 -52.84 53.00
C MET A 859 -3.18 -54.34 52.67
N PRO A 860 -4.10 -55.14 53.21
CA PRO A 860 -4.20 -56.56 52.87
C PRO A 860 -4.54 -56.74 51.39
N ALA A 861 -3.76 -57.56 50.70
CA ALA A 861 -3.97 -57.85 49.28
C ALA A 861 -4.95 -59.02 49.08
N GLY A 862 -5.72 -58.98 48.00
CA GLY A 862 -6.53 -60.13 47.56
C GLY A 862 -8.04 -59.93 47.55
N ASP A 863 -8.55 -58.71 47.70
CA ASP A 863 -9.97 -58.36 47.48
C ASP A 863 -10.14 -57.98 45.99
N TYR A 864 -10.31 -58.97 45.10
CA TYR A 864 -10.34 -58.69 43.65
C TYR A 864 -11.69 -58.15 43.19
N ASN A 865 -12.80 -58.54 43.85
CA ASN A 865 -14.14 -58.13 43.43
C ASN A 865 -14.56 -56.79 44.07
N THR A 866 -13.73 -56.28 44.99
CA THR A 866 -13.94 -55.02 45.72
C THR A 866 -15.21 -55.03 46.58
N ASP A 867 -15.62 -56.19 47.08
CA ASP A 867 -16.77 -56.32 47.99
C ASP A 867 -16.40 -56.03 49.46
N GLY A 868 -15.11 -55.83 49.74
CA GLY A 868 -14.59 -55.47 51.05
C GLY A 868 -14.34 -56.67 51.96
N ILE A 869 -14.41 -57.90 51.47
CA ILE A 869 -14.09 -59.12 52.19
C ILE A 869 -13.08 -59.90 51.34
N ILE A 870 -12.07 -60.50 51.96
CA ILE A 870 -11.22 -61.48 51.27
C ILE A 870 -11.72 -62.87 51.65
N ASP A 871 -12.31 -63.58 50.69
CA ASP A 871 -12.86 -64.92 50.90
C ASP A 871 -12.53 -65.91 49.74
N ASN A 872 -13.27 -67.00 49.66
CA ASN A 872 -13.05 -68.03 48.65
C ASN A 872 -13.38 -67.59 47.23
N VAL A 873 -14.32 -66.65 47.07
CA VAL A 873 -14.63 -66.07 45.76
C VAL A 873 -13.40 -65.39 45.19
N ASP A 874 -12.57 -64.78 46.05
CA ASP A 874 -11.36 -64.08 45.62
C ASP A 874 -10.25 -65.00 45.15
N TYR A 875 -9.77 -65.88 46.03
CA TYR A 875 -8.65 -66.72 45.66
C TYR A 875 -9.04 -67.75 44.56
N ASP A 876 -10.29 -68.19 44.46
CA ASP A 876 -10.74 -69.08 43.37
C ASP A 876 -10.67 -68.35 42.02
N ARG A 877 -11.01 -67.05 41.99
CA ARG A 877 -10.86 -66.22 40.80
C ARG A 877 -9.40 -66.09 40.40
N ILE A 878 -8.54 -65.69 41.34
CA ILE A 878 -7.10 -65.51 41.10
C ILE A 878 -6.48 -66.83 40.60
N TRP A 879 -6.88 -67.97 41.17
CA TRP A 879 -6.44 -69.30 40.72
C TRP A 879 -6.82 -69.59 39.26
N SER A 880 -8.05 -69.26 38.87
CA SER A 880 -8.55 -69.49 37.51
C SER A 880 -7.91 -68.60 36.44
N TRP A 881 -7.22 -67.53 36.85
CA TRP A 881 -6.55 -66.54 35.98
C TRP A 881 -5.02 -66.62 36.04
N ARG A 882 -4.46 -67.70 36.59
CA ARG A 882 -3.02 -67.93 36.57
C ARG A 882 -2.47 -67.98 35.14
N ASP A 883 -1.23 -67.50 34.98
CA ASP A 883 -0.44 -67.49 33.75
C ASP A 883 -0.84 -66.39 32.74
N TYR A 884 -1.67 -65.42 33.15
CA TYR A 884 -2.00 -64.23 32.35
C TYR A 884 -1.08 -63.05 32.69
N GLU A 885 -0.41 -62.51 31.67
CA GLU A 885 0.42 -61.30 31.76
C GLU A 885 -0.40 -60.04 31.44
N GLY A 886 -0.13 -58.94 32.14
CA GLY A 886 -0.75 -57.63 31.88
C GLY A 886 -1.21 -56.91 33.14
N TYR A 887 -1.94 -55.81 32.95
CA TYR A 887 -2.55 -55.04 34.04
C TYR A 887 -3.88 -55.69 34.46
N TRP A 888 -3.82 -56.69 35.33
CA TRP A 888 -4.97 -57.48 35.76
C TRP A 888 -5.34 -57.24 37.22
N ASN A 889 -6.62 -57.39 37.58
CA ASN A 889 -7.05 -57.20 38.96
C ASN A 889 -6.59 -58.34 39.86
N GLU A 890 -6.50 -59.53 39.28
CA GLU A 890 -6.05 -60.77 39.90
C GLU A 890 -4.53 -60.79 40.21
N ASP A 891 -3.74 -59.85 39.68
CA ASP A 891 -2.31 -59.67 39.97
C ASP A 891 -2.16 -58.89 41.29
N THR A 892 -2.20 -59.60 42.41
CA THR A 892 -2.17 -59.00 43.75
C THR A 892 -0.79 -58.52 44.17
N ASP A 893 0.30 -59.09 43.62
CA ASP A 893 1.68 -58.67 43.90
C ASP A 893 2.23 -57.62 42.90
N LEU A 894 1.43 -57.25 41.90
CA LEU A 894 1.66 -56.17 40.94
C LEU A 894 2.96 -56.34 40.14
N ASN A 895 3.28 -57.59 39.81
CA ASN A 895 4.49 -57.92 39.05
C ASN A 895 4.26 -57.95 37.52
N GLY A 896 3.01 -57.83 37.06
CA GLY A 896 2.60 -57.89 35.66
C GLY A 896 2.22 -59.28 35.15
N ILE A 897 2.15 -60.30 36.02
CA ILE A 897 1.69 -61.66 35.71
C ILE A 897 0.98 -62.31 36.91
N VAL A 898 -0.20 -62.88 36.66
CA VAL A 898 -0.95 -63.61 37.71
C VAL A 898 -0.33 -64.99 37.94
N THR A 899 0.14 -65.27 39.16
CA THR A 899 0.84 -66.52 39.51
C THR A 899 0.22 -67.24 40.71
N THR A 900 0.80 -68.38 41.10
CA THR A 900 0.45 -69.04 42.38
C THR A 900 0.82 -68.19 43.60
N ARG A 901 1.70 -67.19 43.46
CA ARG A 901 2.04 -66.27 44.54
C ARG A 901 0.87 -65.38 44.90
N ASP A 902 0.17 -64.85 43.89
CA ASP A 902 -1.02 -64.01 44.07
C ASP A 902 -2.13 -64.74 44.82
N PHE A 903 -2.38 -65.97 44.39
CA PHE A 903 -3.29 -66.89 45.04
C PHE A 903 -2.92 -67.09 46.52
N ASN A 904 -1.65 -67.37 46.81
CA ASN A 904 -1.21 -67.61 48.18
C ASN A 904 -1.38 -66.37 49.06
N ILE A 905 -1.18 -65.17 48.52
CA ILE A 905 -1.39 -63.92 49.24
C ILE A 905 -2.87 -63.76 49.62
N SER A 906 -3.77 -63.88 48.63
CA SER A 906 -5.22 -63.79 48.87
C SER A 906 -5.72 -64.90 49.81
N TRP A 907 -5.34 -66.17 49.59
CA TRP A 907 -5.69 -67.31 50.44
C TRP A 907 -5.26 -67.12 51.90
N ASN A 908 -4.04 -66.59 52.13
CA ASN A 908 -3.56 -66.34 53.49
C ASN A 908 -4.41 -65.28 54.19
N ASN A 909 -4.81 -64.23 53.49
CA ASN A 909 -5.67 -63.19 54.03
C ASN A 909 -7.12 -63.65 54.22
N ALA A 910 -7.63 -64.52 53.36
CA ALA A 910 -8.93 -65.17 53.52
C ALA A 910 -8.97 -66.03 54.80
N ASN A 911 -7.93 -66.82 55.05
CA ASN A 911 -7.83 -67.62 56.28
C ASN A 911 -7.71 -66.77 57.55
N MET A 912 -7.13 -65.58 57.43
CA MET A 912 -7.13 -64.57 58.50
C MET A 912 -8.46 -63.82 58.62
N LYS A 913 -9.45 -64.13 57.78
CA LYS A 913 -10.77 -63.49 57.72
C LYS A 913 -10.69 -61.98 57.56
N LYS A 914 -9.73 -61.51 56.74
CA LYS A 914 -9.53 -60.09 56.48
C LYS A 914 -10.75 -59.52 55.76
N LYS A 915 -11.23 -58.38 56.26
CA LYS A 915 -12.31 -57.59 55.66
C LYS A 915 -12.08 -56.12 55.99
N THR A 916 -12.52 -55.23 55.11
CA THR A 916 -12.46 -53.80 55.35
C THR A 916 -13.38 -53.42 56.50
N VAL A 917 -12.95 -52.46 57.31
CA VAL A 917 -13.79 -51.85 58.37
C VAL A 917 -14.32 -50.47 57.94
N VAL A 918 -14.09 -50.10 56.68
CA VAL A 918 -14.62 -48.87 56.08
C VAL A 918 -16.14 -49.01 55.93
N PRO A 919 -16.95 -48.16 56.60
CA PRO A 919 -18.41 -48.22 56.52
C PRO A 919 -18.98 -47.77 55.17
#